data_AF-A0A480AWA3-F1
#
_entry.id   AF-A0A480AWA3-F1
#
_cell.length_a   1.000
_cell.length_b   1.000
_cell.length_c   1.000
_cell.angle_alpha   90.00
_cell.angle_beta   90.00
_cell.angle_gamma   90.00
#
_symmetry.space_group_name_H-M   'P 1'
#
loop_
_entity.id
_entity.type
_entity.pdbx_description
1 polymer ?
#
loop_
_entity_poly.entity_id
_entity_poly.type
_entity_poly.pdbx_seq_one_letter_code
_entity_poly.pdbx_strand_id
1 'polypeptide(L)'
;MNRLRPGAWLGAALTAITLHATAQAPGLKLHVPSPDWRDQVIYFVLTDRFDDGNPRNNDQGLGEYDPRQSHTYSGGDLAGLQRRLDYVQALGATALWLTPPVLNQWHDATHGFYGYHGYWASHFKRMDPHVGTLAEYQRLSDALHRRGMYLVQDVVVNHTGNFFSHGPGWRADDPAADYRPNTGSRPQRRPLQPPFHLNDPRRAADRAAGIYHWTPEIRDVTVRREELDFQTSGLDDLNTENPRVRRALRDSFGWWIRSVGVDAFRIDTAYHVPPEFFEDFLYADDRQAPGMARVAERTGRRDFLAFGEGFGIDAPGQTRYTRKLESYIRGDDGRARLGGMLNFPLYAGLVDVFARGRPATDLQRRVQDMVAADARGIDPRRLPTFIDNHDVDRWLAVSGEAAMKQALLAMMTLPGIPVLYYGTEQGLVAQRASMFAAGWGSGGRDRFDTASPLFRYTQSVVALRQANRGFSRALPQVLQASGAGPGVLAWRTAHDGQVRLVVFNTADTPRFVDNLPVGPAQARLRRLFDIHGDAPATLAADAGGQVHLRLPARSGTVWAVEPATDGPAVSAEEAPRLDPLPAEPMTGDFSLTGQARPGTELALIVDGDESRAQRVHAGADGRFTARIDTRRMSDPALAHRVVLRTLDGSRVSNALSFRMALPWQTLADVPQPLQAGGGPTGSYRYPTHESFTQQMDLRRTRVLAAGGALRIELDMADLTSVWAPANGFDHVAFSIFVELPGRAGGARVMPGQNAELPDGMHWHLRLRSHGWSNALFGPEGASATADGRSITPAAAIHTDAAQRRVVFTLPSEALGDPASFSGARVFVTTWDWDGTWRPLAPEAGSFTMGGGMADGPKVWSASPVIRLP
;
A
#
# COMPACT_ATOMS: atom_id res chain seq x y z
N MET A 1 -92.41 0.20 27.35
CA MET A 1 -92.63 -1.26 27.38
C MET A 1 -92.71 -1.76 25.93
N ASN A 2 -91.85 -2.73 25.61
CA ASN A 2 -91.89 -3.70 24.50
C ASN A 2 -92.25 -3.26 23.06
N ARG A 3 -91.25 -3.38 22.16
CA ARG A 3 -91.13 -4.31 20.99
C ARG A 3 -91.95 -3.85 19.76
N LEU A 4 -91.56 -4.00 18.50
CA LEU A 4 -90.44 -4.59 17.76
C LEU A 4 -90.60 -4.09 16.30
N ARG A 5 -89.48 -3.81 15.62
CA ARG A 5 -89.22 -3.75 14.15
C ARG A 5 -90.11 -2.89 13.23
N PRO A 6 -89.51 -2.04 12.38
CA PRO A 6 -90.08 -1.66 11.10
C PRO A 6 -89.31 -2.25 9.91
N GLY A 7 -90.07 -2.71 8.91
CA GLY A 7 -89.58 -3.08 7.59
C GLY A 7 -89.44 -1.87 6.68
N ALA A 8 -88.37 -1.94 5.87
CA ALA A 8 -88.08 -1.37 4.55
C ALA A 8 -88.94 -0.21 4.02
N TRP A 9 -88.30 0.88 3.58
CA TRP A 9 -88.53 1.54 2.27
C TRP A 9 -87.25 2.25 1.79
N LEU A 10 -87.09 2.27 0.46
CA LEU A 10 -85.93 2.64 -0.35
C LEU A 10 -85.40 4.08 -0.13
N GLY A 11 -84.07 4.23 -0.25
CA GLY A 11 -83.40 5.50 -0.49
C GLY A 11 -82.12 5.29 -1.31
N ALA A 12 -82.11 5.77 -2.55
CA ALA A 12 -80.96 5.75 -3.44
C ALA A 12 -79.85 6.70 -2.94
N ALA A 13 -78.62 6.22 -2.84
CA ALA A 13 -77.44 7.03 -2.56
C ALA A 13 -76.40 6.83 -3.67
N LEU A 14 -76.05 7.93 -4.34
CA LEU A 14 -74.99 8.01 -5.33
C LEU A 14 -73.65 7.55 -4.74
N THR A 15 -73.01 6.59 -5.40
CA THR A 15 -71.66 6.15 -5.08
C THR A 15 -70.66 7.07 -5.77
N ALA A 16 -69.95 7.90 -5.00
CA ALA A 16 -68.79 8.63 -5.49
C ALA A 16 -67.62 7.65 -5.65
N ILE A 17 -67.18 7.42 -6.89
CA ILE A 17 -65.97 6.66 -7.21
C ILE A 17 -64.77 7.57 -6.97
N THR A 18 -64.05 7.36 -5.87
CA THR A 18 -62.72 7.93 -5.67
C THR A 18 -61.69 7.09 -6.42
N LEU A 19 -61.25 7.60 -7.58
CA LEU A 19 -60.06 7.11 -8.29
C LEU A 19 -58.83 7.31 -7.38
N HIS A 20 -58.42 6.24 -6.71
CA HIS A 20 -57.08 6.16 -6.14
C HIS A 20 -56.09 6.00 -7.30
N ALA A 21 -55.46 7.09 -7.70
CA ALA A 21 -54.26 7.04 -8.50
C ALA A 21 -53.18 6.30 -7.70
N THR A 22 -52.92 5.05 -8.07
CA THR A 22 -51.78 4.28 -7.57
C THR A 22 -50.51 4.97 -8.04
N ALA A 23 -49.82 5.68 -7.13
CA ALA A 23 -48.48 6.19 -7.39
C ALA A 23 -47.57 4.98 -7.65
N GLN A 24 -47.21 4.78 -8.91
CA GLN A 24 -46.31 3.72 -9.35
C GLN A 24 -44.97 3.94 -8.66
N ALA A 25 -44.48 2.94 -7.91
CA ALA A 25 -43.17 3.05 -7.27
C ALA A 25 -42.12 3.36 -8.35
N PRO A 26 -41.25 4.36 -8.15
CA PRO A 26 -40.25 4.71 -9.16
C PRO A 26 -39.32 3.51 -9.41
N GLY A 27 -39.03 3.22 -10.68
CA GLY A 27 -38.10 2.16 -11.06
C GLY A 27 -36.69 2.36 -10.49
N LEU A 28 -35.87 1.30 -10.55
CA LEU A 28 -34.48 1.34 -10.09
C LEU A 28 -33.65 2.32 -10.93
N LYS A 29 -32.90 3.20 -10.26
CA LYS A 29 -31.96 4.17 -10.82
C LYS A 29 -30.61 3.49 -11.03
N LEU A 30 -30.51 2.64 -12.05
CA LEU A 30 -29.29 1.89 -12.36
C LEU A 30 -28.32 2.63 -13.28
N HIS A 31 -28.77 3.67 -13.98
CA HIS A 31 -27.94 4.35 -14.98
C HIS A 31 -27.89 5.85 -14.71
N VAL A 32 -26.67 6.32 -14.47
CA VAL A 32 -26.36 7.74 -14.22
C VAL A 32 -25.20 8.17 -15.10
N PRO A 33 -25.06 9.47 -15.42
CA PRO A 33 -23.87 9.97 -16.10
C PRO A 33 -22.61 9.69 -15.30
N SER A 34 -21.49 9.48 -15.99
CA SER A 34 -20.17 9.35 -15.35
C SER A 34 -19.81 10.60 -14.54
N PRO A 35 -19.20 10.46 -13.35
CA PRO A 35 -18.61 11.59 -12.66
C PRO A 35 -17.31 12.05 -13.34
N ASP A 36 -16.81 13.21 -12.94
CA ASP A 36 -15.37 13.45 -13.06
C ASP A 36 -14.64 12.60 -12.01
N TRP A 37 -14.05 11.50 -12.46
CA TRP A 37 -13.37 10.53 -11.61
C TRP A 37 -12.27 11.13 -10.73
N ARG A 38 -11.66 12.23 -11.15
CA ARG A 38 -10.59 12.91 -10.40
C ARG A 38 -11.09 13.50 -9.07
N ASP A 39 -12.38 13.81 -8.98
CA ASP A 39 -13.02 14.33 -7.77
C ASP A 39 -13.52 13.23 -6.83
N GLN A 40 -13.46 11.96 -7.25
CA GLN A 40 -14.00 10.86 -6.47
C GLN A 40 -13.03 10.39 -5.39
N VAL A 41 -13.61 9.88 -4.29
CA VAL A 41 -12.90 9.12 -3.26
C VAL A 41 -13.53 7.74 -3.21
N ILE A 42 -12.77 6.71 -3.56
CA ILE A 42 -13.22 5.33 -3.64
C ILE A 42 -13.02 4.67 -2.28
N TYR A 43 -14.03 3.97 -1.78
CA TYR A 43 -13.94 3.11 -0.61
C TYR A 43 -13.92 1.65 -1.06
N PHE A 44 -12.81 0.95 -0.83
CA PHE A 44 -12.59 -0.42 -1.26
C PHE A 44 -12.90 -1.42 -0.13
N VAL A 45 -13.80 -2.36 -0.42
CA VAL A 45 -14.23 -3.42 0.49
C VAL A 45 -13.88 -4.79 -0.06
N LEU A 46 -13.40 -5.67 0.81
CA LEU A 46 -13.42 -7.11 0.56
C LEU A 46 -14.77 -7.63 1.07
N THR A 47 -15.67 -7.99 0.16
CA THR A 47 -17.10 -8.16 0.46
C THR A 47 -17.34 -9.11 1.64
N ASP A 48 -16.72 -10.30 1.61
CA ASP A 48 -16.79 -11.34 2.66
C ASP A 48 -16.34 -10.87 4.05
N ARG A 49 -15.53 -9.81 4.14
CA ARG A 49 -14.93 -9.32 5.39
C ARG A 49 -15.53 -8.00 5.86
N PHE A 50 -16.44 -7.40 5.11
CA PHE A 50 -16.97 -6.09 5.45
C PHE A 50 -18.12 -6.18 6.44
N ASP A 51 -19.27 -6.75 6.08
CA ASP A 51 -20.42 -6.81 6.99
C ASP A 51 -21.33 -7.98 6.60
N ASP A 52 -21.66 -8.86 7.57
CA ASP A 52 -22.62 -9.96 7.37
C ASP A 52 -24.05 -9.42 7.51
N GLY A 53 -24.74 -9.29 6.37
CA GLY A 53 -26.09 -8.76 6.27
C GLY A 53 -27.17 -9.82 6.33
N ASN A 54 -26.84 -11.03 5.89
CA ASN A 54 -27.74 -12.15 5.71
C ASN A 54 -27.04 -13.47 6.05
N PRO A 55 -26.99 -13.85 7.34
CA PRO A 55 -26.29 -15.07 7.77
C PRO A 55 -26.78 -16.38 7.14
N ARG A 56 -27.92 -16.37 6.45
CA ARG A 56 -28.49 -17.53 5.76
C ARG A 56 -27.74 -17.91 4.49
N ASN A 57 -26.88 -17.05 3.94
CA ASN A 57 -26.09 -17.35 2.75
C ASN A 57 -24.60 -17.63 3.07
N ASN A 58 -24.22 -17.62 4.35
CA ASN A 58 -22.84 -17.84 4.78
C ASN A 58 -22.32 -19.25 4.48
N ASP A 59 -23.14 -20.27 4.71
CA ASP A 59 -22.78 -21.68 4.57
C ASP A 59 -23.67 -22.35 3.51
N GLN A 60 -23.05 -22.85 2.45
CA GLN A 60 -23.63 -23.60 1.35
C GLN A 60 -23.50 -25.12 1.55
N GLY A 61 -22.95 -25.57 2.67
CA GLY A 61 -22.91 -26.96 3.11
C GLY A 61 -21.76 -27.78 2.53
N LEU A 62 -20.67 -27.14 2.08
CA LEU A 62 -19.50 -27.82 1.50
C LEU A 62 -18.21 -27.63 2.32
N GLY A 63 -18.31 -27.07 3.53
CA GLY A 63 -17.18 -26.87 4.45
C GLY A 63 -16.36 -25.60 4.20
N GLU A 64 -16.88 -24.68 3.39
CA GLU A 64 -16.23 -23.43 3.00
C GLU A 64 -16.34 -22.28 4.00
N TYR A 65 -17.23 -22.40 4.99
CA TYR A 65 -17.49 -21.37 5.98
C TYR A 65 -16.90 -21.74 7.35
N ASP A 66 -15.86 -21.02 7.77
CA ASP A 66 -15.37 -21.03 9.15
C ASP A 66 -14.75 -19.66 9.51
N PRO A 67 -15.51 -18.73 10.11
CA PRO A 67 -15.03 -17.38 10.39
C PRO A 67 -13.89 -17.32 11.42
N ARG A 68 -13.43 -18.46 11.96
CA ARG A 68 -12.21 -18.54 12.78
C ARG A 68 -10.93 -18.69 11.95
N GLN A 69 -11.05 -19.02 10.67
CA GLN A 69 -9.93 -19.29 9.76
C GLN A 69 -9.77 -18.21 8.70
N SER A 70 -8.53 -17.74 8.51
CA SER A 70 -8.20 -16.62 7.63
C SER A 70 -8.47 -16.88 6.14
N HIS A 71 -8.47 -18.15 5.75
CA HIS A 71 -8.51 -18.62 4.37
C HIS A 71 -9.87 -19.19 3.96
N THR A 72 -10.91 -19.03 4.79
CA THR A 72 -12.29 -19.48 4.52
C THR A 72 -13.26 -18.29 4.49
N TYR A 73 -14.53 -18.54 4.16
CA TYR A 73 -15.57 -17.51 4.17
C TYR A 73 -15.90 -17.05 5.60
N SER A 74 -16.12 -15.74 5.77
CA SER A 74 -16.55 -15.12 7.03
C SER A 74 -18.01 -14.66 7.01
N GLY A 75 -18.63 -14.49 5.83
CA GLY A 75 -20.08 -14.23 5.69
C GLY A 75 -20.48 -12.81 5.28
N GLY A 76 -19.54 -11.94 4.92
CA GLY A 76 -19.89 -10.60 4.44
C GLY A 76 -20.55 -10.60 3.05
N ASP A 77 -21.56 -9.74 2.85
CA ASP A 77 -22.44 -9.81 1.68
C ASP A 77 -22.98 -8.43 1.21
N LEU A 78 -23.77 -8.43 0.13
CA LEU A 78 -24.38 -7.21 -0.42
C LEU A 78 -25.42 -6.56 0.50
N ALA A 79 -26.10 -7.34 1.34
CA ALA A 79 -27.07 -6.80 2.30
C ALA A 79 -26.36 -6.03 3.42
N GLY A 80 -25.20 -6.51 3.87
CA GLY A 80 -24.32 -5.84 4.80
C GLY A 80 -23.75 -4.56 4.20
N LEU A 81 -23.29 -4.62 2.94
CA LEU A 81 -22.86 -3.41 2.22
C LEU A 81 -23.96 -2.36 2.13
N GLN A 82 -25.18 -2.78 1.79
CA GLN A 82 -26.34 -1.87 1.72
C GLN A 82 -26.66 -1.24 3.10
N ARG A 83 -26.52 -2.02 4.19
CA ARG A 83 -26.71 -1.54 5.58
C ARG A 83 -25.68 -0.49 6.00
N ARG A 84 -24.48 -0.50 5.43
CA ARG A 84 -23.35 0.37 5.83
C ARG A 84 -23.09 1.54 4.89
N LEU A 85 -23.94 1.79 3.89
CA LEU A 85 -23.75 2.93 2.98
C LEU A 85 -23.67 4.27 3.70
N ASP A 86 -24.43 4.45 4.78
CA ASP A 86 -24.41 5.69 5.55
C ASP A 86 -23.07 5.87 6.29
N TYR A 87 -22.43 4.78 6.74
CA TYR A 87 -21.08 4.80 7.32
C TYR A 87 -20.03 5.19 6.27
N VAL A 88 -20.09 4.57 5.08
CA VAL A 88 -19.17 4.85 3.97
C VAL A 88 -19.32 6.30 3.51
N GLN A 89 -20.56 6.78 3.36
CA GLN A 89 -20.84 8.16 2.99
C GLN A 89 -20.45 9.15 4.08
N ALA A 90 -20.64 8.82 5.36
CA ALA A 90 -20.21 9.66 6.48
C ALA A 90 -18.69 9.87 6.50
N LEU A 91 -17.88 8.90 6.06
CA LEU A 91 -16.44 9.06 5.91
C LEU A 91 -16.08 10.09 4.82
N GLY A 92 -17.00 10.38 3.90
CA GLY A 92 -16.84 11.30 2.76
C GLY A 92 -16.53 10.60 1.44
N ALA A 93 -16.58 9.26 1.40
CA ALA A 93 -16.40 8.51 0.16
C ALA A 93 -17.56 8.74 -0.81
N THR A 94 -17.24 8.78 -2.10
CA THR A 94 -18.20 9.05 -3.19
C THR A 94 -18.33 7.88 -4.17
N ALA A 95 -17.55 6.82 -3.99
CA ALA A 95 -17.67 5.58 -4.75
C ALA A 95 -17.37 4.37 -3.85
N LEU A 96 -17.98 3.22 -4.18
CA LEU A 96 -17.76 1.94 -3.51
C LEU A 96 -17.15 0.96 -4.52
N TRP A 97 -15.97 0.43 -4.20
CA TRP A 97 -15.33 -0.68 -4.92
C TRP A 97 -15.49 -1.96 -4.12
N LEU A 98 -16.11 -2.99 -4.70
CA LEU A 98 -16.20 -4.34 -4.12
C LEU A 98 -15.40 -5.35 -4.94
N THR A 99 -14.89 -6.39 -4.26
CA THR A 99 -14.31 -7.59 -4.89
C THR A 99 -15.30 -8.31 -5.83
N PRO A 100 -14.84 -9.22 -6.71
CA PRO A 100 -15.72 -9.74 -7.76
C PRO A 100 -16.94 -10.48 -7.18
N PRO A 101 -18.17 -10.13 -7.59
CA PRO A 101 -19.40 -10.73 -7.05
C PRO A 101 -19.79 -12.03 -7.76
N VAL A 102 -18.95 -12.51 -8.68
CA VAL A 102 -19.26 -13.59 -9.62
C VAL A 102 -19.13 -14.96 -8.96
N LEU A 103 -19.80 -15.98 -9.49
CA LEU A 103 -19.73 -17.35 -8.96
C LEU A 103 -18.30 -17.87 -9.01
N ASN A 104 -17.79 -18.34 -7.87
CA ASN A 104 -16.41 -18.79 -7.70
C ASN A 104 -16.27 -20.33 -7.64
N GLN A 105 -15.03 -20.78 -7.78
CA GLN A 105 -14.53 -21.99 -7.13
C GLN A 105 -14.40 -21.69 -5.63
N TRP A 106 -15.14 -22.41 -4.80
CA TRP A 106 -15.16 -22.18 -3.37
C TRP A 106 -14.01 -22.89 -2.66
N HIS A 107 -13.58 -24.06 -3.15
CA HIS A 107 -12.47 -24.79 -2.57
C HIS A 107 -11.52 -25.28 -3.67
N ASP A 108 -10.24 -24.99 -3.48
CA ASP A 108 -9.12 -25.56 -4.21
C ASP A 108 -8.44 -26.63 -3.35
N ALA A 109 -8.69 -27.89 -3.68
CA ALA A 109 -8.15 -29.02 -2.95
C ALA A 109 -6.66 -29.30 -3.21
N THR A 110 -6.05 -28.73 -4.25
CA THR A 110 -4.61 -28.93 -4.50
C THR A 110 -3.77 -28.11 -3.54
N HIS A 111 -4.27 -26.93 -3.15
CA HIS A 111 -3.59 -26.02 -2.22
C HIS A 111 -4.24 -25.97 -0.83
N GLY A 112 -5.50 -26.39 -0.68
CA GLY A 112 -6.23 -26.34 0.59
C GLY A 112 -6.77 -24.95 0.93
N PHE A 113 -7.15 -24.15 -0.07
CA PHE A 113 -7.61 -22.76 0.09
C PHE A 113 -9.03 -22.55 -0.44
N TYR A 114 -9.69 -21.46 -0.02
CA TYR A 114 -11.05 -21.14 -0.40
C TYR A 114 -11.21 -19.77 -1.10
N GLY A 115 -12.14 -19.70 -2.05
CA GLY A 115 -12.37 -18.56 -2.93
C GLY A 115 -13.15 -17.38 -2.35
N TYR A 116 -13.10 -17.15 -1.03
CA TYR A 116 -13.87 -16.08 -0.34
C TYR A 116 -13.57 -14.67 -0.87
N HIS A 117 -12.39 -14.49 -1.47
CA HIS A 117 -11.91 -13.21 -2.00
C HIS A 117 -12.55 -12.84 -3.34
N GLY A 118 -13.13 -13.81 -4.07
CA GLY A 118 -13.91 -13.57 -5.29
C GLY A 118 -13.18 -13.72 -6.64
N TYR A 119 -11.87 -14.02 -6.64
CA TYR A 119 -11.02 -13.99 -7.84
C TYR A 119 -10.96 -15.31 -8.63
N TRP A 120 -11.61 -16.37 -8.16
CA TRP A 120 -11.56 -17.72 -8.76
C TRP A 120 -12.83 -18.03 -9.54
N ALA A 121 -13.15 -17.19 -10.52
CA ALA A 121 -14.41 -17.28 -11.25
C ALA A 121 -14.62 -18.67 -11.87
N SER A 122 -15.78 -19.27 -11.62
CA SER A 122 -16.29 -20.41 -12.38
C SER A 122 -17.35 -19.98 -13.41
N HIS A 123 -17.98 -18.81 -13.19
CA HIS A 123 -18.91 -18.20 -14.13
C HIS A 123 -19.01 -16.68 -13.96
N PHE A 124 -18.43 -15.91 -14.89
CA PHE A 124 -18.34 -14.45 -14.86
C PHE A 124 -19.66 -13.67 -14.91
N LYS A 125 -20.78 -14.28 -15.35
CA LYS A 125 -22.13 -13.64 -15.37
C LYS A 125 -23.14 -14.16 -14.33
N ARG A 126 -22.73 -14.95 -13.35
CA ARG A 126 -23.63 -15.45 -12.30
C ARG A 126 -23.14 -14.89 -10.97
N MET A 127 -24.07 -14.51 -10.09
CA MET A 127 -23.73 -14.12 -8.72
C MET A 127 -23.23 -15.33 -7.94
N ASP A 128 -22.25 -15.12 -7.06
CA ASP A 128 -21.93 -16.08 -6.01
C ASP A 128 -23.03 -16.04 -4.92
N PRO A 129 -23.60 -17.18 -4.51
CA PRO A 129 -24.66 -17.20 -3.51
C PRO A 129 -24.23 -16.64 -2.14
N HIS A 130 -22.96 -16.74 -1.77
CA HIS A 130 -22.44 -16.14 -0.53
C HIS A 130 -22.53 -14.60 -0.57
N VAL A 131 -22.32 -14.01 -1.74
CA VAL A 131 -22.34 -12.55 -1.92
C VAL A 131 -23.78 -12.03 -1.98
N GLY A 132 -24.69 -12.77 -2.63
CA GLY A 132 -26.11 -12.46 -2.70
C GLY A 132 -26.71 -12.69 -4.09
N THR A 133 -27.78 -11.96 -4.39
CA THR A 133 -28.57 -12.10 -5.62
C THR A 133 -28.39 -10.92 -6.57
N LEU A 134 -28.74 -11.11 -7.85
CA LEU A 134 -28.72 -10.02 -8.83
C LEU A 134 -29.62 -8.85 -8.41
N ALA A 135 -30.79 -9.15 -7.83
CA ALA A 135 -31.72 -8.14 -7.38
C ALA A 135 -31.17 -7.32 -6.20
N GLU A 136 -30.39 -7.94 -5.30
CA GLU A 136 -29.69 -7.22 -4.24
C GLU A 136 -28.60 -6.32 -4.81
N TYR A 137 -27.86 -6.80 -5.80
CA TYR A 137 -26.81 -5.99 -6.41
C TYR A 137 -27.36 -4.77 -7.17
N GLN A 138 -28.49 -4.95 -7.87
CA GLN A 138 -29.24 -3.85 -8.46
C GLN A 138 -29.75 -2.85 -7.42
N ARG A 139 -30.21 -3.33 -6.26
CA ARG A 139 -30.63 -2.45 -5.14
C ARG A 139 -29.45 -1.71 -4.52
N LEU A 140 -28.28 -2.32 -4.41
CA LEU A 140 -27.06 -1.65 -3.97
C LEU A 140 -26.67 -0.53 -4.95
N SER A 141 -26.67 -0.80 -6.26
CA SER A 141 -26.40 0.23 -7.28
C SER A 141 -27.42 1.37 -7.22
N ASP A 142 -28.72 1.06 -7.16
CA ASP A 142 -29.78 2.07 -6.99
C ASP A 142 -29.55 2.93 -5.72
N ALA A 143 -29.23 2.28 -4.61
CA ALA A 143 -28.96 2.93 -3.33
C ALA A 143 -27.74 3.87 -3.40
N LEU A 144 -26.66 3.48 -4.11
CA LEU A 144 -25.49 4.32 -4.36
C LEU A 144 -25.87 5.52 -5.25
N HIS A 145 -26.51 5.29 -6.39
CA HIS A 145 -26.86 6.37 -7.33
C HIS A 145 -27.88 7.37 -6.77
N ARG A 146 -28.76 6.95 -5.85
CA ARG A 146 -29.65 7.87 -5.13
C ARG A 146 -28.92 8.74 -4.12
N ARG A 147 -27.77 8.28 -3.61
CA ARG A 147 -26.84 9.03 -2.75
C ARG A 147 -25.83 9.88 -3.53
N GLY A 148 -25.86 9.83 -4.86
CA GLY A 148 -24.85 10.47 -5.71
C GLY A 148 -23.49 9.77 -5.67
N MET A 149 -23.47 8.49 -5.28
CA MET A 149 -22.29 7.65 -5.24
C MET A 149 -22.24 6.68 -6.43
N TYR A 150 -21.06 6.15 -6.71
CA TYR A 150 -20.78 5.29 -7.86
C TYR A 150 -20.31 3.90 -7.46
N LEU A 151 -20.58 2.93 -8.32
CA LEU A 151 -20.25 1.52 -8.13
C LEU A 151 -19.06 1.11 -9.00
N VAL A 152 -17.98 0.69 -8.37
CA VAL A 152 -16.80 0.10 -9.00
C VAL A 152 -16.84 -1.41 -8.76
N GLN A 153 -16.85 -2.20 -9.83
CA GLN A 153 -16.80 -3.65 -9.73
C GLN A 153 -15.39 -4.14 -10.06
N ASP A 154 -14.88 -5.07 -9.25
CA ASP A 154 -13.68 -5.81 -9.58
C ASP A 154 -13.96 -6.88 -10.65
N VAL A 155 -13.08 -6.97 -11.64
CA VAL A 155 -13.22 -7.91 -12.77
C VAL A 155 -11.90 -8.62 -13.04
N VAL A 156 -11.98 -9.93 -13.26
CA VAL A 156 -10.84 -10.77 -13.64
C VAL A 156 -10.95 -11.10 -15.13
N VAL A 157 -9.93 -10.72 -15.89
CA VAL A 157 -9.85 -11.03 -17.32
C VAL A 157 -8.78 -12.08 -17.65
N ASN A 158 -7.84 -12.30 -16.73
CA ASN A 158 -6.69 -13.19 -16.92
C ASN A 158 -7.05 -14.66 -16.80
N HIS A 159 -7.76 -15.04 -15.74
CA HIS A 159 -7.90 -16.45 -15.35
C HIS A 159 -9.32 -16.80 -14.89
N THR A 160 -9.60 -18.11 -14.79
CA THR A 160 -10.68 -18.67 -13.96
C THR A 160 -10.12 -19.16 -12.61
N GLY A 161 -10.88 -19.91 -11.82
CA GLY A 161 -10.30 -20.67 -10.70
C GLY A 161 -9.26 -21.71 -11.15
N ASN A 162 -8.50 -22.26 -10.21
CA ASN A 162 -7.59 -23.40 -10.42
C ASN A 162 -8.39 -24.71 -10.58
N PHE A 163 -8.71 -25.04 -11.83
CA PHE A 163 -9.35 -26.32 -12.19
C PHE A 163 -8.38 -27.31 -12.82
N PHE A 164 -7.17 -26.90 -13.21
CA PHE A 164 -6.12 -27.80 -13.64
C PHE A 164 -4.71 -27.24 -13.38
N SER A 165 -3.76 -28.16 -13.31
CA SER A 165 -2.33 -27.84 -13.31
C SER A 165 -1.56 -28.76 -14.25
N HIS A 166 -0.28 -28.46 -14.43
CA HIS A 166 0.67 -29.34 -15.12
C HIS A 166 1.81 -29.74 -14.18
N GLY A 167 2.26 -30.97 -14.29
CA GLY A 167 3.45 -31.42 -13.56
C GLY A 167 4.77 -31.23 -14.32
N PRO A 168 5.89 -31.69 -13.74
CA PRO A 168 7.23 -31.54 -14.33
C PRO A 168 7.40 -32.18 -15.71
N GLY A 169 6.51 -33.11 -16.10
CA GLY A 169 6.51 -33.73 -17.43
C GLY A 169 5.80 -32.91 -18.52
N TRP A 170 5.41 -31.67 -18.24
CA TRP A 170 4.77 -30.78 -19.21
C TRP A 170 5.59 -30.61 -20.49
N ARG A 171 4.88 -30.52 -21.61
CA ARG A 171 5.46 -30.29 -22.93
C ARG A 171 4.64 -29.27 -23.71
N ALA A 172 5.30 -28.21 -24.18
CA ALA A 172 4.64 -27.17 -24.96
C ALA A 172 4.01 -27.68 -26.27
N ASP A 173 4.58 -28.74 -26.86
CA ASP A 173 4.09 -29.36 -28.10
C ASP A 173 3.00 -30.43 -27.86
N ASP A 174 2.77 -30.83 -26.61
CA ASP A 174 1.72 -31.75 -26.21
C ASP A 174 1.03 -31.26 -24.92
N PRO A 175 0.01 -30.38 -25.04
CA PRO A 175 -0.76 -29.86 -23.90
C PRO A 175 -1.37 -30.89 -22.94
N ALA A 176 -1.50 -32.15 -23.37
CA ALA A 176 -2.01 -33.24 -22.53
C ALA A 176 -0.91 -33.91 -21.69
N ALA A 177 0.37 -33.67 -21.99
CA ALA A 177 1.50 -34.21 -21.26
C ALA A 177 1.50 -33.67 -19.82
N ASP A 178 1.45 -34.59 -18.86
CA ASP A 178 1.39 -34.32 -17.41
C ASP A 178 0.30 -33.31 -17.00
N TYR A 179 -0.81 -33.27 -17.74
CA TYR A 179 -2.01 -32.52 -17.38
C TYR A 179 -2.73 -33.17 -16.19
N ARG A 180 -3.03 -32.37 -15.16
CA ARG A 180 -3.62 -32.82 -13.89
C ARG A 180 -4.89 -32.01 -13.58
N PRO A 181 -6.09 -32.59 -13.78
CA PRO A 181 -7.32 -31.89 -13.41
C PRO A 181 -7.48 -31.83 -11.88
N ASN A 182 -7.93 -30.68 -11.36
CA ASN A 182 -8.28 -30.50 -9.96
C ASN A 182 -9.65 -31.15 -9.65
N THR A 183 -9.64 -32.49 -9.52
CA THR A 183 -10.86 -33.27 -9.26
C THR A 183 -11.47 -33.02 -7.87
N GLY A 184 -10.70 -32.42 -6.96
CA GLY A 184 -11.12 -32.02 -5.61
C GLY A 184 -11.81 -30.66 -5.55
N SER A 185 -11.78 -29.88 -6.65
CA SER A 185 -12.43 -28.57 -6.73
C SER A 185 -13.93 -28.63 -6.39
N ARG A 186 -14.42 -27.59 -5.69
CA ARG A 186 -15.84 -27.43 -5.30
C ARG A 186 -16.34 -26.00 -5.59
N PRO A 187 -17.64 -25.83 -5.85
CA PRO A 187 -18.67 -26.86 -5.98
C PRO A 187 -18.62 -27.57 -7.35
N GLN A 188 -17.96 -26.95 -8.33
CA GLN A 188 -17.75 -27.51 -9.66
C GLN A 188 -16.31 -27.99 -9.85
N ARG A 189 -16.09 -28.93 -10.78
CA ARG A 189 -14.76 -29.47 -11.15
C ARG A 189 -14.14 -28.79 -12.37
N ARG A 190 -14.83 -27.80 -12.94
CA ARG A 190 -14.41 -27.01 -14.10
C ARG A 190 -15.24 -25.73 -14.17
N PRO A 191 -14.83 -24.71 -14.93
CA PRO A 191 -15.66 -23.55 -15.20
C PRO A 191 -16.99 -23.96 -15.85
N LEU A 192 -18.07 -23.24 -15.51
CA LEU A 192 -19.42 -23.52 -15.99
C LEU A 192 -19.78 -22.72 -17.25
N GLN A 193 -19.14 -21.57 -17.45
CA GLN A 193 -19.49 -20.63 -18.51
C GLN A 193 -18.89 -21.03 -19.87
N PRO A 194 -19.65 -21.00 -20.97
CA PRO A 194 -19.08 -21.03 -22.32
C PRO A 194 -18.32 -19.75 -22.70
N PRO A 195 -17.16 -19.84 -23.38
CA PRO A 195 -16.45 -21.06 -23.79
C PRO A 195 -15.51 -21.64 -22.71
N PHE A 196 -15.36 -21.00 -21.54
CA PHE A 196 -14.44 -21.37 -20.46
C PHE A 196 -14.59 -22.82 -19.93
N HIS A 197 -15.77 -23.43 -20.03
CA HIS A 197 -15.96 -24.86 -19.72
C HIS A 197 -15.12 -25.84 -20.58
N LEU A 198 -14.48 -25.37 -21.65
CA LEU A 198 -13.59 -26.16 -22.52
C LEU A 198 -12.16 -26.20 -21.94
N ASN A 199 -12.02 -26.75 -20.73
CA ASN A 199 -10.80 -26.70 -19.92
C ASN A 199 -10.02 -28.03 -19.85
N ASP A 200 -10.20 -28.98 -20.77
CA ASP A 200 -9.47 -30.27 -20.73
C ASP A 200 -8.68 -30.53 -22.02
N PRO A 201 -7.35 -30.37 -22.03
CA PRO A 201 -6.52 -30.53 -23.21
C PRO A 201 -6.39 -32.00 -23.63
N ARG A 202 -6.96 -32.99 -22.93
CA ARG A 202 -7.02 -34.37 -23.45
C ARG A 202 -8.13 -34.52 -24.49
N ARG A 203 -9.14 -33.62 -24.48
CA ARG A 203 -10.23 -33.59 -25.45
C ARG A 203 -9.82 -32.77 -26.68
N ALA A 204 -9.88 -33.39 -27.86
CA ALA A 204 -9.45 -32.74 -29.10
C ALA A 204 -10.21 -31.44 -29.41
N ALA A 205 -11.50 -31.38 -29.09
CA ALA A 205 -12.32 -30.17 -29.28
C ALA A 205 -11.87 -29.00 -28.41
N ASP A 206 -11.45 -29.26 -27.16
CA ASP A 206 -10.99 -28.22 -26.23
C ASP A 206 -9.62 -27.70 -26.61
N ARG A 207 -8.70 -28.62 -26.95
CA ARG A 207 -7.40 -28.24 -27.52
C ARG A 207 -7.57 -27.36 -28.75
N ALA A 208 -8.44 -27.77 -29.68
CA ALA A 208 -8.72 -27.00 -30.89
C ALA A 208 -9.42 -25.67 -30.62
N ALA A 209 -10.19 -25.57 -29.53
CA ALA A 209 -10.83 -24.32 -29.13
C ALA A 209 -9.82 -23.29 -28.60
N GLY A 210 -8.71 -23.75 -28.00
CA GLY A 210 -7.60 -22.89 -27.56
C GLY A 210 -8.04 -21.82 -26.56
N ILE A 211 -8.91 -22.17 -25.61
CA ILE A 211 -9.49 -21.22 -24.65
C ILE A 211 -8.49 -20.84 -23.55
N TYR A 212 -7.54 -21.72 -23.25
CA TYR A 212 -6.53 -21.55 -22.23
C TYR A 212 -5.13 -21.59 -22.83
N HIS A 213 -4.19 -20.92 -22.18
CA HIS A 213 -2.80 -21.29 -22.30
C HIS A 213 -2.56 -22.57 -21.49
N TRP A 214 -2.16 -23.65 -22.18
CA TRP A 214 -1.96 -24.96 -21.56
C TRP A 214 -0.53 -25.08 -21.02
N THR A 215 -0.25 -24.33 -19.97
CA THR A 215 1.07 -24.07 -19.42
C THR A 215 1.08 -24.30 -17.91
N PRO A 216 2.24 -24.61 -17.31
CA PRO A 216 2.39 -24.66 -15.86
C PRO A 216 2.36 -23.25 -15.25
N GLU A 217 2.58 -23.18 -13.93
CA GLU A 217 2.73 -21.93 -13.19
C GLU A 217 3.93 -21.10 -13.67
N ILE A 218 3.83 -19.78 -13.54
CA ILE A 218 4.93 -18.85 -13.77
C ILE A 218 6.10 -19.20 -12.83
N ARG A 219 7.29 -19.36 -13.40
CA ARG A 219 8.52 -19.60 -12.63
C ARG A 219 9.36 -18.35 -12.53
N ASP A 220 9.33 -17.53 -13.58
CA ASP A 220 10.01 -16.25 -13.64
C ASP A 220 9.14 -15.20 -14.35
N VAL A 221 8.51 -14.32 -13.57
CA VAL A 221 7.69 -13.21 -14.08
C VAL A 221 8.48 -12.18 -14.90
N THR A 222 9.82 -12.23 -14.90
CA THR A 222 10.63 -11.36 -15.77
C THR A 222 10.73 -11.89 -17.20
N VAL A 223 10.41 -13.16 -17.42
CA VAL A 223 10.32 -13.77 -18.75
C VAL A 223 8.95 -13.44 -19.34
N ARG A 224 8.91 -12.58 -20.35
CA ARG A 224 7.66 -12.05 -20.91
C ARG A 224 6.63 -13.11 -21.33
N ARG A 225 7.09 -14.23 -21.88
CA ARG A 225 6.22 -15.35 -22.26
C ARG A 225 5.60 -16.02 -21.04
N GLU A 226 6.35 -16.20 -19.96
CA GLU A 226 5.78 -16.75 -18.73
C GLU A 226 4.83 -15.73 -18.10
N GLU A 227 5.22 -14.46 -18.02
CA GLU A 227 4.36 -13.41 -17.46
C GLU A 227 2.97 -13.32 -18.10
N LEU A 228 2.87 -13.57 -19.41
CA LEU A 228 1.63 -13.42 -20.20
C LEU A 228 0.88 -14.72 -20.50
N ASP A 229 1.60 -15.83 -20.65
CA ASP A 229 1.03 -17.05 -21.19
C ASP A 229 1.03 -18.19 -20.17
N PHE A 230 1.52 -17.98 -18.93
CA PHE A 230 1.61 -19.02 -17.89
C PHE A 230 0.67 -18.74 -16.73
N GLN A 231 0.32 -19.79 -15.98
CA GLN A 231 -0.62 -19.70 -14.87
C GLN A 231 -0.06 -18.82 -13.76
N THR A 232 -0.72 -17.71 -13.45
CA THR A 232 -0.38 -16.90 -12.27
C THR A 232 -0.96 -17.56 -11.02
N SER A 233 -0.10 -17.93 -10.06
CA SER A 233 -0.49 -18.64 -8.83
C SER A 233 -1.31 -19.93 -9.05
N GLY A 234 -0.99 -20.67 -10.12
CA GLY A 234 -1.69 -21.91 -10.49
C GLY A 234 -3.13 -21.72 -11.00
N LEU A 235 -3.53 -20.49 -11.32
CA LEU A 235 -4.88 -20.20 -11.84
C LEU A 235 -4.96 -20.45 -13.35
N ASP A 236 -6.06 -21.06 -13.80
CA ASP A 236 -6.27 -21.44 -15.21
C ASP A 236 -6.23 -20.21 -16.14
N ASP A 237 -5.10 -20.02 -16.84
CA ASP A 237 -4.81 -18.84 -17.66
C ASP A 237 -5.58 -18.83 -18.99
N LEU A 238 -6.40 -17.80 -19.19
CA LEU A 238 -7.21 -17.64 -20.40
C LEU A 238 -6.35 -17.13 -21.56
N ASN A 239 -6.49 -17.77 -22.72
CA ASN A 239 -5.88 -17.27 -23.95
C ASN A 239 -6.61 -16.01 -24.43
N THR A 240 -6.19 -14.85 -23.93
CA THR A 240 -6.84 -13.56 -24.19
C THR A 240 -6.56 -13.03 -25.60
N GLU A 241 -5.70 -13.66 -26.39
CA GLU A 241 -5.50 -13.45 -27.82
C GLU A 241 -6.61 -14.10 -28.65
N ASN A 242 -7.26 -15.14 -28.13
CA ASN A 242 -8.33 -15.86 -28.79
C ASN A 242 -9.59 -14.98 -28.94
N PRO A 243 -10.09 -14.73 -30.17
CA PRO A 243 -11.29 -13.91 -30.38
C PRO A 243 -12.55 -14.44 -29.68
N ARG A 244 -12.65 -15.76 -29.42
CA ARG A 244 -13.77 -16.35 -28.68
C ARG A 244 -13.72 -15.98 -27.20
N VAL A 245 -12.52 -15.97 -26.60
CA VAL A 245 -12.29 -15.55 -25.21
C VAL A 245 -12.60 -14.05 -25.07
N ARG A 246 -12.01 -13.21 -25.93
CA ARG A 246 -12.26 -11.75 -25.93
C ARG A 246 -13.75 -11.42 -26.02
N ARG A 247 -14.46 -12.04 -26.96
CA ARG A 247 -15.92 -11.85 -27.13
C ARG A 247 -16.70 -12.27 -25.90
N ALA A 248 -16.35 -13.40 -25.28
CA ALA A 248 -17.03 -13.91 -24.09
C ALA A 248 -16.80 -13.04 -22.85
N LEU A 249 -15.57 -12.51 -22.66
CA LEU A 249 -15.27 -11.56 -21.59
C LEU A 249 -16.04 -10.25 -21.78
N ARG A 250 -16.05 -9.68 -23.00
CA ARG A 250 -16.84 -8.47 -23.29
C ARG A 250 -18.34 -8.69 -23.08
N ASP A 251 -18.89 -9.81 -23.53
CA ASP A 251 -20.30 -10.14 -23.27
C ASP A 251 -20.58 -10.20 -21.76
N SER A 252 -19.66 -10.80 -21.00
CA SER A 252 -19.78 -10.96 -19.54
C SER A 252 -19.77 -9.66 -18.79
N PHE A 253 -18.74 -8.83 -19.00
CA PHE A 253 -18.59 -7.59 -18.25
C PHE A 253 -19.53 -6.49 -18.76
N GLY A 254 -19.88 -6.51 -20.05
CA GLY A 254 -20.93 -5.65 -20.58
C GLY A 254 -22.30 -5.94 -19.96
N TRP A 255 -22.58 -7.18 -19.56
CA TRP A 255 -23.84 -7.55 -18.90
C TRP A 255 -23.99 -6.87 -17.53
N TRP A 256 -22.91 -6.73 -16.75
CA TRP A 256 -22.94 -6.06 -15.45
C TRP A 256 -23.22 -4.55 -15.56
N ILE A 257 -22.62 -3.88 -16.56
CA ILE A 257 -22.90 -2.45 -16.84
C ILE A 257 -24.40 -2.25 -17.15
N ARG A 258 -24.98 -3.11 -18.01
CA ARG A 258 -26.39 -3.00 -18.42
C ARG A 258 -27.36 -3.42 -17.31
N SER A 259 -27.06 -4.49 -16.60
CA SER A 259 -28.04 -5.15 -15.72
C SER A 259 -27.99 -4.63 -14.30
N VAL A 260 -26.82 -4.24 -13.81
CA VAL A 260 -26.63 -3.71 -12.45
C VAL A 260 -26.42 -2.22 -12.47
N GLY A 261 -25.79 -1.66 -13.51
CA GLY A 261 -25.46 -0.25 -13.52
C GLY A 261 -24.10 0.06 -12.93
N VAL A 262 -23.12 -0.84 -13.11
CA VAL A 262 -21.73 -0.59 -12.74
C VAL A 262 -21.19 0.65 -13.48
N ASP A 263 -20.46 1.52 -12.77
CA ASP A 263 -19.96 2.78 -13.29
C ASP A 263 -18.48 2.76 -13.66
N ALA A 264 -17.73 1.81 -13.10
CA ALA A 264 -16.31 1.59 -13.37
C ALA A 264 -15.87 0.15 -13.09
N PHE A 265 -14.73 -0.22 -13.66
CA PHE A 265 -14.05 -1.48 -13.36
C PHE A 265 -12.68 -1.26 -12.75
N ARG A 266 -12.38 -2.02 -11.69
CA ARG A 266 -10.99 -2.38 -11.33
C ARG A 266 -10.70 -3.71 -12.01
N ILE A 267 -9.62 -3.79 -12.77
CA ILE A 267 -9.23 -5.01 -13.50
C ILE A 267 -8.07 -5.67 -12.78
N ASP A 268 -8.31 -6.88 -12.31
CA ASP A 268 -7.33 -7.72 -11.64
C ASP A 268 -6.17 -8.14 -12.56
N THR A 269 -4.97 -8.31 -11.98
CA THR A 269 -3.82 -8.98 -12.62
C THR A 269 -3.49 -8.51 -14.04
N ALA A 270 -3.67 -7.21 -14.32
CA ALA A 270 -3.57 -6.66 -15.67
C ALA A 270 -2.20 -6.90 -16.33
N TYR A 271 -1.12 -6.98 -15.54
CA TYR A 271 0.22 -7.28 -16.04
C TYR A 271 0.41 -8.67 -16.65
N HIS A 272 -0.50 -9.60 -16.36
CA HIS A 272 -0.49 -10.95 -16.88
C HIS A 272 -1.30 -11.09 -18.18
N VAL A 273 -1.90 -10.00 -18.66
CA VAL A 273 -2.63 -9.95 -19.92
C VAL A 273 -1.89 -9.05 -20.92
N PRO A 274 -1.80 -9.39 -22.22
CA PRO A 274 -1.19 -8.50 -23.20
C PRO A 274 -1.88 -7.11 -23.22
N PRO A 275 -1.15 -5.98 -23.16
CA PRO A 275 -1.73 -4.64 -23.17
C PRO A 275 -2.75 -4.38 -24.30
N GLU A 276 -2.52 -4.98 -25.47
CA GLU A 276 -3.36 -4.87 -26.66
C GLU A 276 -4.76 -5.49 -26.47
N PHE A 277 -4.92 -6.41 -25.50
CA PHE A 277 -6.23 -6.91 -25.10
C PHE A 277 -7.16 -5.76 -24.68
N PHE A 278 -6.64 -4.76 -23.96
CA PHE A 278 -7.46 -3.68 -23.41
C PHE A 278 -8.02 -2.73 -24.47
N GLU A 279 -7.38 -2.65 -25.64
CA GLU A 279 -7.89 -1.92 -26.80
C GLU A 279 -9.20 -2.55 -27.29
N ASP A 280 -9.23 -3.88 -27.40
CA ASP A 280 -10.42 -4.64 -27.74
C ASP A 280 -11.45 -4.65 -26.59
N PHE A 281 -11.01 -4.92 -25.37
CA PHE A 281 -11.88 -5.07 -24.20
C PHE A 281 -12.73 -3.80 -23.96
N LEU A 282 -12.13 -2.62 -24.09
CA LEU A 282 -12.82 -1.35 -23.85
C LEU A 282 -13.48 -0.77 -25.10
N TYR A 283 -12.86 -0.90 -26.28
CA TYR A 283 -13.23 -0.10 -27.44
C TYR A 283 -13.72 -0.90 -28.66
N ALA A 284 -13.80 -2.23 -28.59
CA ALA A 284 -14.30 -3.03 -29.72
C ALA A 284 -15.72 -2.60 -30.17
N ASP A 285 -15.89 -2.41 -31.47
CA ASP A 285 -17.17 -2.04 -32.10
C ASP A 285 -18.02 -3.25 -32.51
N ASP A 286 -17.79 -4.40 -31.86
CA ASP A 286 -18.56 -5.62 -32.07
C ASP A 286 -20.04 -5.41 -31.73
N ARG A 287 -20.94 -5.71 -32.67
CA ARG A 287 -22.38 -5.48 -32.51
C ARG A 287 -23.01 -6.36 -31.42
N GLN A 288 -22.50 -7.58 -31.24
CA GLN A 288 -23.04 -8.56 -30.30
C GLN A 288 -22.39 -8.45 -28.91
N ALA A 289 -21.08 -8.20 -28.87
CA ALA A 289 -20.33 -8.06 -27.63
C ALA A 289 -19.42 -6.82 -27.70
N PRO A 290 -19.98 -5.60 -27.67
CA PRO A 290 -19.20 -4.37 -27.76
C PRO A 290 -18.26 -4.19 -26.56
N GLY A 291 -17.21 -3.40 -26.73
CA GLY A 291 -16.27 -3.02 -25.66
C GLY A 291 -16.94 -2.23 -24.53
N MET A 292 -16.33 -2.24 -23.35
CA MET A 292 -17.00 -1.75 -22.13
C MET A 292 -17.34 -0.27 -22.20
N ALA A 293 -16.47 0.54 -22.80
CA ALA A 293 -16.74 1.97 -23.01
C ALA A 293 -17.95 2.19 -23.95
N ARG A 294 -18.11 1.33 -24.98
CA ARG A 294 -19.27 1.36 -25.88
C ARG A 294 -20.57 0.94 -25.18
N VAL A 295 -20.50 -0.06 -24.31
CA VAL A 295 -21.66 -0.46 -23.48
C VAL A 295 -22.05 0.68 -22.55
N ALA A 296 -21.08 1.27 -21.86
CA ALA A 296 -21.30 2.37 -20.93
C ALA A 296 -21.92 3.59 -21.65
N GLU A 297 -21.42 3.95 -22.83
CA GLU A 297 -21.94 5.06 -23.64
C GLU A 297 -23.41 4.86 -24.01
N ARG A 298 -23.80 3.63 -24.41
CA ARG A 298 -25.19 3.27 -24.70
C ARG A 298 -26.11 3.36 -23.47
N THR A 299 -25.54 3.29 -22.26
CA THR A 299 -26.26 3.48 -20.99
C THR A 299 -26.14 4.90 -20.43
N GLY A 300 -25.63 5.86 -21.20
CA GLY A 300 -25.53 7.27 -20.81
C GLY A 300 -24.23 7.67 -20.08
N ARG A 301 -23.25 6.76 -19.99
CA ARG A 301 -21.95 7.00 -19.35
C ARG A 301 -20.87 7.23 -20.41
N ARG A 302 -20.38 8.46 -20.53
CA ARG A 302 -19.38 8.84 -21.55
C ARG A 302 -17.93 8.74 -21.07
N ASP A 303 -17.72 8.58 -19.77
CA ASP A 303 -16.40 8.50 -19.14
C ASP A 303 -16.36 7.32 -18.16
N PHE A 304 -16.43 6.11 -18.73
CA PHE A 304 -16.35 4.87 -17.96
C PHE A 304 -14.91 4.60 -17.57
N LEU A 305 -14.60 4.68 -16.28
CA LEU A 305 -13.26 4.40 -15.78
C LEU A 305 -13.05 2.89 -15.73
N ALA A 306 -12.01 2.41 -16.41
CA ALA A 306 -11.48 1.08 -16.19
C ALA A 306 -10.00 1.22 -15.84
N PHE A 307 -9.61 0.76 -14.66
CA PHE A 307 -8.24 0.84 -14.18
C PHE A 307 -7.72 -0.54 -13.80
N GLY A 308 -6.50 -0.85 -14.22
CA GLY A 308 -5.90 -2.15 -13.94
C GLY A 308 -5.09 -2.17 -12.65
N GLU A 309 -4.84 -3.37 -12.17
CA GLU A 309 -3.82 -3.64 -11.18
C GLU A 309 -2.60 -4.25 -11.86
N GLY A 310 -1.43 -3.67 -11.59
CA GLY A 310 -0.15 -4.30 -11.91
C GLY A 310 0.75 -4.17 -10.70
N PHE A 311 0.87 -5.23 -9.90
CA PHE A 311 1.71 -5.21 -8.71
C PHE A 311 3.17 -5.08 -9.15
N GLY A 312 3.75 -3.91 -8.89
CA GLY A 312 5.12 -3.60 -9.23
C GLY A 312 5.59 -2.39 -8.45
N ILE A 313 6.59 -2.59 -7.61
CA ILE A 313 7.17 -1.55 -6.79
C ILE A 313 8.58 -1.25 -7.32
N ASP A 314 8.78 -0.01 -7.76
CA ASP A 314 10.10 0.46 -8.15
C ASP A 314 10.97 0.71 -6.92
N ALA A 315 12.21 0.21 -6.96
CA ALA A 315 13.22 0.63 -5.99
C ALA A 315 13.48 2.15 -6.11
N PRO A 316 14.05 2.79 -5.07
CA PRO A 316 14.36 4.21 -5.09
C PRO A 316 15.13 4.65 -6.34
N GLY A 317 14.63 5.65 -7.05
CA GLY A 317 15.23 6.19 -8.28
C GLY A 317 15.01 5.36 -9.55
N GLN A 318 14.38 4.19 -9.47
CA GLN A 318 14.03 3.39 -10.64
C GLN A 318 12.62 3.72 -11.15
N THR A 319 12.37 3.44 -12.43
CA THR A 319 11.08 3.70 -13.10
C THR A 319 10.60 2.50 -13.94
N ARG A 320 11.11 1.30 -13.70
CA ARG A 320 10.78 0.09 -14.48
C ARG A 320 9.27 -0.19 -14.46
N TYR A 321 8.69 -0.29 -13.27
CA TYR A 321 7.26 -0.57 -13.10
C TYR A 321 6.40 0.66 -13.40
N THR A 322 6.91 1.86 -13.15
CA THR A 322 6.28 3.11 -13.59
C THR A 322 6.09 3.11 -15.12
N ARG A 323 7.13 2.80 -15.89
CA ARG A 323 7.07 2.74 -17.36
C ARG A 323 6.23 1.57 -17.86
N LYS A 324 6.27 0.42 -17.18
CA LYS A 324 5.37 -0.70 -17.47
C LYS A 324 3.92 -0.30 -17.27
N LEU A 325 3.56 0.33 -16.15
CA LEU A 325 2.22 0.83 -15.87
C LEU A 325 1.71 1.75 -16.98
N GLU A 326 2.54 2.69 -17.43
CA GLU A 326 2.20 3.64 -18.49
C GLU A 326 1.82 2.94 -19.80
N SER A 327 2.49 1.83 -20.16
CA SER A 327 2.20 1.10 -21.40
C SER A 327 0.83 0.39 -21.39
N TYR A 328 0.25 0.14 -20.21
CA TYR A 328 -1.11 -0.40 -20.06
C TYR A 328 -2.20 0.69 -20.15
N ILE A 329 -1.83 1.96 -20.04
CA ILE A 329 -2.76 3.10 -20.18
C ILE A 329 -2.79 3.57 -21.63
N ARG A 330 -1.61 3.65 -22.27
CA ARG A 330 -1.47 4.09 -23.65
C ARG A 330 -0.31 3.36 -24.32
N GLY A 331 -0.53 2.86 -25.53
CA GLY A 331 0.53 2.29 -26.35
C GLY A 331 1.51 3.34 -26.88
N ASP A 332 2.70 2.92 -27.29
CA ASP A 332 3.71 3.82 -27.89
C ASP A 332 3.23 4.46 -29.20
N ASP A 333 2.24 3.84 -29.87
CA ASP A 333 1.54 4.37 -31.04
C ASP A 333 0.39 5.35 -30.70
N GLY A 334 0.23 5.67 -29.42
CA GLY A 334 -0.76 6.60 -28.92
C GLY A 334 -2.16 6.00 -28.73
N ARG A 335 -2.41 4.72 -29.06
CA ARG A 335 -3.72 4.09 -28.85
C ARG A 335 -4.06 4.02 -27.36
N ALA A 336 -5.29 4.39 -27.04
CA ALA A 336 -5.81 4.30 -25.68
C ALA A 336 -6.04 2.83 -25.30
N ARG A 337 -5.64 2.48 -24.08
CA ARG A 337 -5.87 1.17 -23.46
C ARG A 337 -6.71 1.42 -22.21
N LEU A 338 -6.14 1.34 -21.01
CA LEU A 338 -6.88 1.58 -19.78
C LEU A 338 -7.06 3.07 -19.47
N GLY A 339 -8.09 3.40 -18.68
CA GLY A 339 -8.33 4.75 -18.16
C GLY A 339 -7.42 5.13 -16.98
N GLY A 340 -6.72 4.14 -16.41
CA GLY A 340 -5.75 4.30 -15.34
C GLY A 340 -5.19 2.96 -14.89
N MET A 341 -4.32 2.99 -13.88
CA MET A 341 -3.78 1.81 -13.20
C MET A 341 -3.58 2.16 -11.72
N LEU A 342 -3.74 1.19 -10.81
CA LEU A 342 -3.41 1.37 -9.41
C LEU A 342 -1.96 1.84 -9.27
N ASN A 343 -1.76 2.95 -8.55
CA ASN A 343 -0.48 3.64 -8.50
C ASN A 343 0.46 3.05 -7.43
N PHE A 344 0.87 1.79 -7.63
CA PHE A 344 1.88 1.13 -6.80
C PHE A 344 3.20 1.92 -6.68
N PRO A 345 3.72 2.60 -7.73
CA PRO A 345 4.91 3.43 -7.60
C PRO A 345 4.76 4.58 -6.58
N LEU A 346 3.60 5.26 -6.55
CA LEU A 346 3.34 6.28 -5.53
C LEU A 346 3.13 5.65 -4.15
N TYR A 347 2.37 4.55 -4.05
CA TYR A 347 2.20 3.80 -2.80
C TYR A 347 3.55 3.48 -2.14
N ALA A 348 4.49 2.95 -2.93
CA ALA A 348 5.83 2.64 -2.45
C ALA A 348 6.55 3.88 -1.91
N GLY A 349 6.52 5.00 -2.63
CA GLY A 349 7.09 6.26 -2.17
C GLY A 349 6.47 6.81 -0.88
N LEU A 350 5.15 6.65 -0.71
CA LEU A 350 4.43 7.05 0.51
C LEU A 350 4.85 6.19 1.70
N VAL A 351 4.89 4.86 1.54
CA VAL A 351 5.32 3.92 2.59
C VAL A 351 6.80 4.17 2.94
N ASP A 352 7.66 4.28 1.94
CA ASP A 352 9.09 4.48 2.13
C ASP A 352 9.39 5.76 2.92
N VAL A 353 8.78 6.89 2.55
CA VAL A 353 9.08 8.17 3.20
C VAL A 353 8.38 8.31 4.55
N PHE A 354 7.08 8.00 4.64
CA PHE A 354 6.33 8.24 5.89
C PHE A 354 6.44 7.07 6.87
N ALA A 355 6.26 5.82 6.41
CA ALA A 355 6.26 4.66 7.30
C ALA A 355 7.69 4.23 7.68
N ARG A 356 8.61 4.22 6.71
CA ARG A 356 9.98 3.70 6.87
C ARG A 356 11.02 4.80 7.12
N GLY A 357 10.64 6.07 7.04
CA GLY A 357 11.55 7.19 7.31
C GLY A 357 12.70 7.32 6.31
N ARG A 358 12.50 6.91 5.05
CA ARG A 358 13.47 7.17 3.98
C ARG A 358 13.59 8.66 3.66
N PRO A 359 14.67 9.10 2.97
CA PRO A 359 14.82 10.49 2.56
C PRO A 359 13.59 11.03 1.84
N ALA A 360 13.15 12.24 2.20
CA ALA A 360 12.02 12.89 1.56
C ALA A 360 12.23 13.11 0.04
N THR A 361 13.48 13.11 -0.43
CA THR A 361 13.81 13.17 -1.86
C THR A 361 13.33 11.95 -2.66
N ASP A 362 13.06 10.82 -2.01
CA ASP A 362 12.51 9.64 -2.69
C ASP A 362 11.06 9.90 -3.15
N LEU A 363 10.22 10.51 -2.29
CA LEU A 363 8.87 10.93 -2.69
C LEU A 363 8.91 12.15 -3.63
N GLN A 364 9.89 13.06 -3.50
CA GLN A 364 10.11 14.13 -4.49
C GLN A 364 10.30 13.55 -5.90
N ARG A 365 11.14 12.51 -6.05
CA ARG A 365 11.35 11.84 -7.33
C ARG A 365 10.05 11.22 -7.87
N ARG A 366 9.28 10.53 -7.03
CA ARG A 366 7.98 9.97 -7.45
C ARG A 366 7.01 11.04 -7.93
N VAL A 367 7.01 12.21 -7.28
CA VAL A 367 6.22 13.36 -7.73
C VAL A 367 6.74 13.92 -9.07
N GLN A 368 8.05 13.96 -9.28
CA GLN A 368 8.63 14.35 -10.58
C GLN A 368 8.31 13.34 -11.69
N ASP A 369 8.37 12.04 -11.40
CA ASP A 369 7.99 10.97 -12.34
C ASP A 369 6.54 11.12 -12.78
N MET A 370 5.65 11.41 -11.83
CA MET A 370 4.24 11.72 -12.06
C MET A 370 4.04 12.91 -13.01
N VAL A 371 4.76 14.02 -12.77
CA VAL A 371 4.71 15.20 -13.65
C VAL A 371 5.24 14.87 -15.05
N ALA A 372 6.32 14.08 -15.13
CA ALA A 372 6.89 13.66 -16.40
C ALA A 372 5.95 12.71 -17.16
N ALA A 373 5.13 11.91 -16.48
CA ALA A 373 4.11 11.05 -17.09
C ALA A 373 3.03 11.87 -17.83
N ASP A 374 2.59 12.99 -17.23
CA ASP A 374 1.61 13.91 -17.85
C ASP A 374 2.13 14.45 -19.19
N ALA A 375 3.41 14.84 -19.24
CA ALA A 375 4.06 15.29 -20.47
C ALA A 375 4.15 14.20 -21.56
N ARG A 376 4.02 12.92 -21.19
CA ARG A 376 3.98 11.77 -22.11
C ARG A 376 2.56 11.36 -22.51
N GLY A 377 1.54 12.11 -22.08
CA GLY A 377 0.14 11.81 -22.41
C GLY A 377 -0.51 10.76 -21.49
N ILE A 378 0.08 10.53 -20.31
CA ILE A 378 -0.48 9.70 -19.24
C ILE A 378 -0.98 10.63 -18.14
N ASP A 379 -2.30 10.76 -17.95
CA ASP A 379 -2.84 11.69 -16.94
C ASP A 379 -2.72 11.10 -15.52
N PRO A 380 -1.78 11.58 -14.68
CA PRO A 380 -1.61 11.05 -13.32
C PRO A 380 -2.81 11.32 -12.42
N ARG A 381 -3.66 12.30 -12.76
CA ARG A 381 -4.85 12.65 -11.98
C ARG A 381 -5.91 11.56 -12.02
N ARG A 382 -5.82 10.62 -12.99
CA ARG A 382 -6.76 9.49 -13.15
C ARG A 382 -6.23 8.19 -12.55
N LEU A 383 -5.01 8.17 -12.01
CA LEU A 383 -4.46 6.97 -11.38
C LEU A 383 -5.03 6.81 -9.96
N PRO A 384 -5.65 5.68 -9.62
CA PRO A 384 -6.10 5.45 -8.26
C PRO A 384 -4.90 5.28 -7.30
N THR A 385 -4.93 6.00 -6.18
CA THR A 385 -3.85 6.07 -5.18
C THR A 385 -4.31 5.49 -3.87
N PHE A 386 -3.42 4.81 -3.14
CA PHE A 386 -3.75 4.12 -1.89
C PHE A 386 -2.53 4.09 -0.96
N ILE A 387 -2.76 3.84 0.32
CA ILE A 387 -1.69 3.61 1.32
C ILE A 387 -1.62 2.16 1.81
N ASP A 388 -2.68 1.40 1.59
CA ASP A 388 -2.78 -0.05 1.79
C ASP A 388 -3.96 -0.61 0.98
N ASN A 389 -3.97 -1.92 0.78
CA ASN A 389 -5.05 -2.66 0.11
C ASN A 389 -5.06 -4.12 0.60
N HIS A 390 -5.82 -4.98 -0.08
CA HIS A 390 -5.98 -6.38 0.29
C HIS A 390 -4.79 -7.31 0.00
N ASP A 391 -3.70 -6.83 -0.62
CA ASP A 391 -2.51 -7.60 -1.04
C ASP A 391 -1.20 -7.09 -0.43
N VAL A 392 -1.25 -6.02 0.36
CA VAL A 392 -0.10 -5.48 1.09
C VAL A 392 -0.38 -5.45 2.58
N ASP A 393 0.69 -5.37 3.39
CA ASP A 393 0.55 -5.15 4.83
C ASP A 393 -0.35 -3.93 5.11
N ARG A 394 -1.20 -4.03 6.13
CA ARG A 394 -1.88 -2.83 6.67
C ARG A 394 -0.83 -1.83 7.14
N TRP A 395 -1.15 -0.54 7.03
CA TRP A 395 -0.24 0.50 7.50
C TRP A 395 0.23 0.28 8.94
N LEU A 396 -0.71 -0.04 9.84
CA LEU A 396 -0.42 -0.23 11.27
C LEU A 396 0.35 -1.51 11.60
N ALA A 397 0.56 -2.41 10.63
CA ALA A 397 1.49 -3.53 10.78
C ALA A 397 2.95 -3.14 10.48
N VAL A 398 3.17 -1.95 9.91
CA VAL A 398 4.47 -1.43 9.48
C VAL A 398 4.88 -0.19 10.27
N SER A 399 3.95 0.74 10.52
CA SER A 399 4.24 2.02 11.20
C SER A 399 3.04 2.55 11.99
N GLY A 400 3.27 3.57 12.81
CA GLY A 400 2.24 4.13 13.70
C GLY A 400 1.27 5.11 13.04
N GLU A 401 0.22 5.47 13.79
CA GLU A 401 -0.84 6.39 13.35
C GLU A 401 -0.32 7.77 12.92
N ALA A 402 0.73 8.30 13.55
CA ALA A 402 1.27 9.61 13.20
C ALA A 402 1.77 9.65 11.74
N ALA A 403 2.51 8.63 11.32
CA ALA A 403 2.95 8.46 9.94
C ALA A 403 1.78 8.20 8.99
N MET A 404 0.78 7.42 9.43
CA MET A 404 -0.45 7.14 8.68
C MET A 404 -1.21 8.41 8.33
N LYS A 405 -1.35 9.32 9.31
CA LYS A 405 -1.97 10.63 9.11
C LYS A 405 -1.24 11.43 8.04
N GLN A 406 0.09 11.46 8.07
CA GLN A 406 0.87 12.14 7.03
C GLN A 406 0.66 11.52 5.64
N ALA A 407 0.62 10.19 5.54
CA ALA A 407 0.39 9.49 4.27
C ALA A 407 -1.02 9.72 3.71
N LEU A 408 -2.05 9.70 4.56
CA LEU A 408 -3.41 10.06 4.17
C LEU A 408 -3.51 11.52 3.70
N LEU A 409 -2.88 12.46 4.41
CA LEU A 409 -2.83 13.86 3.97
C LEU A 409 -2.10 14.00 2.63
N ALA A 410 -0.97 13.32 2.44
CA ALA A 410 -0.22 13.33 1.19
C ALA A 410 -1.05 12.74 0.04
N MET A 411 -1.70 11.59 0.24
CA MET A 411 -2.60 10.97 -0.75
C MET A 411 -3.76 11.89 -1.14
N MET A 412 -4.33 12.62 -0.18
CA MET A 412 -5.43 13.55 -0.43
C MET A 412 -5.01 14.86 -1.12
N THR A 413 -3.74 15.24 -1.01
CA THR A 413 -3.21 16.52 -1.54
C THR A 413 -2.30 16.36 -2.76
N LEU A 414 -1.95 15.13 -3.13
CA LEU A 414 -1.34 14.79 -4.42
C LEU A 414 -2.42 14.44 -5.47
N PRO A 415 -2.10 14.58 -6.78
CA PRO A 415 -2.97 14.13 -7.86
C PRO A 415 -3.22 12.63 -7.84
N GLY A 416 -4.40 12.23 -8.32
CA GLY A 416 -4.85 10.84 -8.38
C GLY A 416 -6.29 10.70 -7.86
N ILE A 417 -6.80 9.47 -7.85
CA ILE A 417 -8.13 9.13 -7.31
C ILE A 417 -7.92 8.37 -5.98
N PRO A 418 -8.11 9.01 -4.81
CA PRO A 418 -7.85 8.33 -3.54
C PRO A 418 -8.74 7.10 -3.35
N VAL A 419 -8.12 5.98 -2.96
CA VAL A 419 -8.75 4.72 -2.59
C VAL A 419 -8.45 4.45 -1.12
N LEU A 420 -9.52 4.40 -0.31
CA LEU A 420 -9.48 4.05 1.10
C LEU A 420 -9.83 2.56 1.23
N TYR A 421 -8.92 1.75 1.76
CA TYR A 421 -9.22 0.35 2.05
C TYR A 421 -9.95 0.23 3.39
N TYR A 422 -11.00 -0.61 3.44
CA TYR A 422 -11.88 -0.68 4.60
C TYR A 422 -11.11 -0.96 5.90
N GLY A 423 -11.49 -0.31 7.00
CA GLY A 423 -10.91 -0.54 8.33
C GLY A 423 -9.58 0.16 8.59
N THR A 424 -9.00 0.81 7.57
CA THR A 424 -7.88 1.76 7.73
C THR A 424 -8.29 2.90 8.68
N GLU A 425 -9.53 3.37 8.56
CA GLU A 425 -10.16 4.36 9.45
C GLU A 425 -10.55 3.81 10.84
N GLN A 426 -10.38 2.51 11.08
CA GLN A 426 -10.67 1.82 12.35
C GLN A 426 -9.43 1.16 12.97
N GLY A 427 -8.26 1.40 12.39
CA GLY A 427 -6.99 0.89 12.88
C GLY A 427 -6.85 -0.64 12.80
N LEU A 428 -7.33 -1.26 11.72
CA LEU A 428 -7.03 -2.67 11.47
C LEU A 428 -5.54 -2.89 11.18
N VAL A 429 -4.99 -3.98 11.73
CA VAL A 429 -3.57 -4.35 11.60
C VAL A 429 -3.40 -5.58 10.70
N ALA A 430 -4.40 -6.45 10.61
CA ALA A 430 -4.36 -7.62 9.72
C ALA A 430 -4.95 -7.29 8.34
N GLN A 431 -4.29 -7.75 7.28
CA GLN A 431 -4.58 -7.45 5.87
C GLN A 431 -6.05 -7.66 5.48
N ARG A 432 -6.65 -8.79 5.87
CA ARG A 432 -8.02 -9.17 5.49
C ARG A 432 -8.92 -9.43 6.71
N ALA A 433 -8.67 -8.78 7.85
CA ALA A 433 -9.51 -8.88 9.04
C ALA A 433 -10.90 -8.29 8.81
N SER A 434 -11.91 -8.86 9.46
CA SER A 434 -13.31 -8.47 9.27
C SER A 434 -13.69 -7.24 10.09
N MET A 435 -14.60 -6.42 9.57
CA MET A 435 -15.15 -5.27 10.30
C MET A 435 -16.31 -5.65 11.22
N PHE A 436 -16.90 -6.82 11.06
CA PHE A 436 -18.00 -7.31 11.90
C PHE A 436 -17.51 -8.32 12.93
N ALA A 437 -18.15 -8.32 14.11
CA ALA A 437 -17.67 -9.04 15.29
C ALA A 437 -17.50 -10.55 15.08
N ALA A 438 -18.37 -11.18 14.30
CA ALA A 438 -18.32 -12.61 14.06
C ALA A 438 -17.23 -13.04 13.07
N GLY A 439 -16.73 -12.13 12.23
CA GLY A 439 -15.82 -12.46 11.14
C GLY A 439 -14.37 -12.64 11.57
N TRP A 440 -13.57 -13.25 10.70
CA TRP A 440 -12.17 -13.55 10.98
C TRP A 440 -11.37 -12.30 11.34
N GLY A 441 -10.53 -12.39 12.39
CA GLY A 441 -9.59 -11.32 12.75
C GLY A 441 -10.23 -10.05 13.33
N SER A 442 -11.54 -10.02 13.57
CA SER A 442 -12.25 -8.85 14.14
C SER A 442 -11.89 -8.60 15.62
N GLY A 443 -11.53 -9.67 16.34
CA GLY A 443 -11.38 -9.69 17.79
C GLY A 443 -12.72 -9.68 18.53
N GLY A 444 -13.80 -10.18 17.91
CA GLY A 444 -15.13 -10.21 18.52
C GLY A 444 -15.81 -8.85 18.59
N ARG A 445 -15.38 -7.89 17.75
CA ARG A 445 -15.83 -6.49 17.78
C ARG A 445 -16.25 -5.99 16.42
N ASP A 446 -17.36 -5.26 16.39
CA ASP A 446 -17.74 -4.43 15.25
C ASP A 446 -16.83 -3.19 15.15
N ARG A 447 -16.47 -2.83 13.93
CA ARG A 447 -15.54 -1.75 13.56
C ARG A 447 -16.23 -0.72 12.69
N PHE A 448 -17.35 -0.17 13.14
CA PHE A 448 -18.10 0.86 12.40
C PHE A 448 -18.26 2.15 13.20
N ASP A 449 -17.28 2.46 14.05
CA ASP A 449 -17.34 3.62 14.94
C ASP A 449 -16.95 4.91 14.21
N THR A 450 -17.94 5.74 13.90
CA THR A 450 -17.73 7.06 13.27
C THR A 450 -17.12 8.09 14.23
N ALA A 451 -17.05 7.82 15.53
CA ALA A 451 -16.38 8.65 16.52
C ALA A 451 -14.90 8.29 16.70
N SER A 452 -14.42 7.22 16.06
CA SER A 452 -13.02 6.83 16.20
C SER A 452 -12.07 7.95 15.73
N PRO A 453 -10.92 8.17 16.41
CA PRO A 453 -9.99 9.23 16.04
C PRO A 453 -9.50 9.16 14.58
N LEU A 454 -9.22 7.94 14.09
CA LEU A 454 -8.80 7.74 12.70
C LEU A 454 -9.94 7.97 11.70
N PHE A 455 -11.19 7.61 12.04
CA PHE A 455 -12.35 7.95 11.21
C PHE A 455 -12.51 9.46 11.06
N ARG A 456 -12.49 10.20 12.18
CA ARG A 456 -12.62 11.67 12.16
C ARG A 456 -11.46 12.34 11.45
N TYR A 457 -10.26 11.83 11.62
CA TYR A 457 -9.10 12.32 10.88
C TYR A 457 -9.26 12.09 9.37
N THR A 458 -9.57 10.87 8.95
CA THR A 458 -9.74 10.53 7.53
C THR A 458 -10.86 11.36 6.91
N GLN A 459 -12.00 11.51 7.60
CA GLN A 459 -13.09 12.41 7.21
C GLN A 459 -12.60 13.85 6.99
N SER A 460 -11.73 14.36 7.88
CA SER A 460 -11.23 15.74 7.78
C SER A 460 -10.31 15.98 6.56
N VAL A 461 -9.47 15.02 6.20
CA VAL A 461 -8.59 15.13 5.02
C VAL A 461 -9.34 14.89 3.70
N VAL A 462 -10.39 14.06 3.72
CA VAL A 462 -11.33 13.94 2.59
C VAL A 462 -12.06 15.27 2.36
N ALA A 463 -12.58 15.89 3.42
CA ALA A 463 -13.24 17.19 3.35
C ALA A 463 -12.29 18.29 2.85
N LEU A 464 -11.03 18.28 3.30
CA LEU A 464 -9.99 19.19 2.81
C LEU A 464 -9.82 19.08 1.29
N ARG A 465 -9.73 17.85 0.77
CA ARG A 465 -9.59 17.60 -0.68
C ARG A 465 -10.81 18.12 -1.44
N GLN A 466 -12.01 17.77 -1.00
CA GLN A 466 -13.26 18.16 -1.65
C GLN A 466 -13.44 19.68 -1.69
N ALA A 467 -13.01 20.39 -0.65
CA ALA A 467 -13.04 21.85 -0.61
C ALA A 467 -11.96 22.54 -1.49
N ASN A 468 -10.96 21.79 -1.98
CA ASN A 468 -9.80 22.34 -2.68
C ASN A 468 -9.50 21.56 -3.96
N ARG A 469 -10.25 21.86 -5.04
CA ARG A 469 -10.12 21.21 -6.35
C ARG A 469 -8.70 21.27 -6.96
N GLY A 470 -7.86 22.19 -6.51
CA GLY A 470 -6.45 22.22 -6.90
C GLY A 470 -5.73 20.88 -6.65
N PHE A 471 -6.09 20.13 -5.60
CA PHE A 471 -5.49 18.82 -5.33
C PHE A 471 -5.92 17.72 -6.32
N SER A 472 -7.09 17.84 -6.94
CA SER A 472 -7.56 16.92 -7.98
C SER A 472 -7.30 17.40 -9.41
N ARG A 473 -6.70 18.60 -9.60
CA ARG A 473 -6.54 19.24 -10.92
C ARG A 473 -5.14 19.70 -11.25
N ALA A 474 -4.39 20.23 -10.29
CA ALA A 474 -3.05 20.74 -10.54
C ALA A 474 -2.00 19.67 -10.35
N LEU A 475 -0.92 19.75 -11.14
CA LEU A 475 0.29 19.02 -10.82
C LEU A 475 1.08 19.74 -9.73
N PRO A 476 1.67 19.00 -8.78
CA PRO A 476 2.48 19.58 -7.72
C PRO A 476 3.86 20.00 -8.24
N GLN A 477 4.39 21.06 -7.66
CA GLN A 477 5.79 21.44 -7.76
C GLN A 477 6.43 21.27 -6.38
N VAL A 478 7.37 20.34 -6.26
CA VAL A 478 8.16 20.19 -5.03
C VAL A 478 9.07 21.39 -4.86
N LEU A 479 9.06 21.97 -3.66
CA LEU A 479 9.84 23.16 -3.30
C LEU A 479 11.06 22.80 -2.45
N GLN A 480 10.92 21.81 -1.56
CA GLN A 480 11.99 21.39 -0.66
C GLN A 480 11.78 19.93 -0.26
N ALA A 481 12.88 19.17 -0.14
CA ALA A 481 12.89 17.80 0.36
C ALA A 481 14.23 17.50 1.04
N SER A 482 14.20 16.95 2.26
CA SER A 482 15.38 16.48 2.98
C SER A 482 16.03 15.28 2.27
N GLY A 483 17.33 15.40 2.00
CA GLY A 483 18.11 14.39 1.24
C GLY A 483 18.81 13.34 2.09
N ALA A 484 19.14 13.63 3.36
CA ALA A 484 19.94 12.76 4.22
C ALA A 484 19.13 11.77 5.08
N GLY A 485 17.80 11.87 5.07
CA GLY A 485 16.93 11.10 5.95
C GLY A 485 15.53 11.71 6.04
N PRO A 486 14.70 11.27 7.01
CA PRO A 486 13.39 11.84 7.20
C PRO A 486 13.51 13.31 7.63
N GLY A 487 12.60 14.15 7.14
CA GLY A 487 12.63 15.57 7.45
C GLY A 487 11.64 16.38 6.64
N VAL A 488 12.07 17.56 6.18
CA VAL A 488 11.21 18.51 5.48
C VAL A 488 10.79 17.93 4.13
N LEU A 489 9.51 18.02 3.81
CA LEU A 489 8.98 17.79 2.48
C LEU A 489 7.89 18.83 2.19
N ALA A 490 8.05 19.59 1.11
CA ALA A 490 7.12 20.66 0.76
C ALA A 490 6.83 20.69 -0.74
N TRP A 491 5.56 20.86 -1.10
CA TRP A 491 5.14 21.11 -2.47
C TRP A 491 4.05 22.16 -2.55
N ARG A 492 3.96 22.79 -3.73
CA ARG A 492 2.88 23.72 -4.07
C ARG A 492 2.01 23.20 -5.20
N THR A 493 0.74 23.54 -5.18
CA THR A 493 -0.19 23.38 -6.31
C THR A 493 -0.84 24.72 -6.62
N ALA A 494 -1.14 24.96 -7.90
CA ALA A 494 -1.81 26.18 -8.35
C ALA A 494 -2.93 25.82 -9.34
N HIS A 495 -4.15 26.26 -9.06
CA HIS A 495 -5.32 26.02 -9.90
C HIS A 495 -6.32 27.18 -9.74
N ASP A 496 -6.85 27.71 -10.85
CA ASP A 496 -7.82 28.81 -10.88
C ASP A 496 -7.40 30.01 -10.00
N GLY A 497 -6.13 30.41 -10.08
CA GLY A 497 -5.55 31.51 -9.30
C GLY A 497 -5.33 31.19 -7.81
N GLN A 498 -5.76 30.02 -7.34
CA GLN A 498 -5.59 29.57 -5.96
C GLN A 498 -4.29 28.77 -5.82
N VAL A 499 -3.40 29.23 -4.94
CA VAL A 499 -2.16 28.53 -4.60
C VAL A 499 -2.32 27.83 -3.26
N ARG A 500 -1.87 26.57 -3.21
CA ARG A 500 -1.80 25.77 -1.99
C ARG A 500 -0.39 25.32 -1.75
N LEU A 501 0.04 25.37 -0.50
CA LEU A 501 1.32 24.87 -0.04
C LEU A 501 1.06 23.75 0.96
N VAL A 502 1.71 22.61 0.77
CA VAL A 502 1.68 21.48 1.69
C VAL A 502 3.09 21.29 2.23
N VAL A 503 3.23 21.21 3.56
CA VAL A 503 4.52 21.09 4.25
C VAL A 503 4.46 20.01 5.32
N PHE A 504 5.40 19.08 5.28
CA PHE A 504 5.55 17.99 6.24
C PHE A 504 6.90 18.05 6.94
N ASN A 505 6.92 17.56 8.18
CA ASN A 505 8.11 17.01 8.81
C ASN A 505 7.93 15.49 8.95
N THR A 506 8.62 14.70 8.13
CA THR A 506 8.53 13.24 8.14
C THR A 506 9.35 12.58 9.25
N ALA A 507 10.12 13.34 10.03
CA ALA A 507 10.94 12.82 11.13
C ALA A 507 10.17 12.72 12.46
N ASP A 508 10.68 11.88 13.36
CA ASP A 508 10.21 11.72 14.74
C ASP A 508 10.74 12.80 15.70
N THR A 509 11.50 13.76 15.17
CA THR A 509 12.02 14.92 15.91
C THR A 509 11.70 16.22 15.18
N PRO A 510 11.63 17.38 15.87
CA PRO A 510 11.37 18.66 15.23
C PRO A 510 12.36 18.95 14.09
N ARG A 511 11.85 19.56 13.02
CA ARG A 511 12.66 20.01 11.88
C ARG A 511 12.47 21.50 11.64
N PHE A 512 13.55 22.16 11.30
CA PHE A 512 13.54 23.54 10.84
C PHE A 512 13.46 23.56 9.31
N VAL A 513 12.44 24.23 8.80
CA VAL A 513 12.31 24.57 7.39
C VAL A 513 13.00 25.90 7.19
N ASP A 514 14.04 25.89 6.38
CA ASP A 514 14.83 27.07 6.04
C ASP A 514 14.57 27.50 4.60
N ASN A 515 14.48 28.82 4.38
CA ASN A 515 14.48 29.43 3.05
C ASN A 515 13.40 28.87 2.08
N LEU A 516 12.21 28.49 2.57
CA LEU A 516 11.18 27.87 1.73
C LEU A 516 10.51 28.93 0.85
N PRO A 517 10.63 28.89 -0.49
CA PRO A 517 10.04 29.89 -1.37
C PRO A 517 8.53 29.66 -1.50
N VAL A 518 7.73 30.62 -1.03
CA VAL A 518 6.26 30.47 -0.97
C VAL A 518 5.50 31.35 -1.94
N GLY A 519 6.12 32.42 -2.46
CA GLY A 519 5.45 33.33 -3.37
C GLY A 519 6.20 34.67 -3.53
N PRO A 520 5.51 35.74 -3.96
CA PRO A 520 6.08 37.08 -3.98
C PRO A 520 6.44 37.55 -2.56
N ALA A 521 7.27 38.59 -2.49
CA ALA A 521 7.61 39.24 -1.22
C ALA A 521 6.35 39.56 -0.40
N GLN A 522 6.40 39.30 0.90
CA GLN A 522 5.30 39.54 1.85
C GLN A 522 4.00 38.76 1.58
N ALA A 523 4.03 37.67 0.80
CA ALA A 523 2.88 36.78 0.67
C ALA A 523 2.37 36.31 2.05
N ARG A 524 1.04 36.28 2.22
CA ARG A 524 0.40 35.80 3.44
C ARG A 524 0.00 34.34 3.27
N LEU A 525 0.34 33.51 4.26
CA LEU A 525 -0.08 32.11 4.30
C LEU A 525 -1.21 31.98 5.31
N ARG A 526 -2.36 31.45 4.89
CA ARG A 526 -3.49 31.15 5.78
C ARG A 526 -3.64 29.64 5.93
N ARG A 527 -3.64 29.16 7.17
CA ARG A 527 -3.75 27.73 7.47
C ARG A 527 -5.11 27.19 7.02
N LEU A 528 -5.09 26.10 6.26
CA LEU A 528 -6.26 25.33 5.83
C LEU A 528 -6.38 24.01 6.58
N PHE A 529 -5.25 23.41 6.92
CA PHE A 529 -5.20 22.14 7.64
C PHE A 529 -3.91 22.02 8.44
N ASP A 530 -3.99 21.28 9.54
CA ASP A 530 -2.88 20.97 10.41
C ASP A 530 -3.18 19.70 11.19
N ILE A 531 -2.28 18.72 11.11
CA ILE A 531 -2.42 17.42 11.76
C ILE A 531 -2.49 17.55 13.29
N HIS A 532 -1.76 18.51 13.88
CA HIS A 532 -1.65 18.66 15.34
C HIS A 532 -2.54 19.77 15.89
N GLY A 533 -2.87 20.75 15.04
CA GLY A 533 -3.74 21.89 15.38
C GLY A 533 -3.01 23.05 16.07
N ASP A 534 -1.70 22.97 16.24
CA ASP A 534 -0.85 23.92 16.96
C ASP A 534 -0.14 24.95 16.07
N ALA A 535 -0.19 24.80 14.75
CA ALA A 535 0.36 25.79 13.82
C ALA A 535 -0.41 27.13 13.89
N PRO A 536 0.26 28.28 13.67
CA PRO A 536 -0.42 29.57 13.70
C PRO A 536 -1.48 29.67 12.60
N ALA A 537 -2.53 30.47 12.83
CA ALA A 537 -3.58 30.67 11.84
C ALA A 537 -3.05 31.33 10.56
N THR A 538 -2.04 32.19 10.67
CA THR A 538 -1.39 32.84 9.54
C THR A 538 0.11 32.99 9.72
N LEU A 539 0.84 32.97 8.60
CA LEU A 539 2.27 33.27 8.51
C LEU A 539 2.49 34.34 7.42
N ALA A 540 3.58 35.09 7.51
CA ALA A 540 4.01 36.04 6.48
C ALA A 540 5.35 35.60 5.90
N ALA A 541 5.47 35.69 4.57
CA ALA A 541 6.75 35.56 3.91
C ALA A 541 7.64 36.78 4.21
N ASP A 542 8.95 36.57 4.23
CA ASP A 542 9.92 37.65 4.37
C ASP A 542 10.00 38.53 3.09
N ALA A 543 10.91 39.50 3.11
CA ALA A 543 11.14 40.40 1.98
C ALA A 543 11.61 39.66 0.70
N GLY A 544 12.13 38.44 0.82
CA GLY A 544 12.52 37.57 -0.29
C GLY A 544 11.43 36.61 -0.74
N GLY A 545 10.23 36.66 -0.14
CA GLY A 545 9.13 35.74 -0.47
C GLY A 545 9.34 34.34 0.12
N GLN A 546 10.15 34.22 1.17
CA GLN A 546 10.47 32.95 1.82
C GLN A 546 9.85 32.85 3.22
N VAL A 547 9.61 31.63 3.67
CA VAL A 547 9.23 31.36 5.06
C VAL A 547 10.24 30.45 5.72
N HIS A 548 10.40 30.67 7.03
CA HIS A 548 11.21 29.87 7.90
C HIS A 548 10.31 29.39 9.03
N LEU A 549 10.20 28.09 9.24
CA LEU A 549 9.26 27.55 10.20
C LEU A 549 9.82 26.36 10.94
N ARG A 550 9.51 26.32 12.24
CA ARG A 550 9.68 25.13 13.06
C ARG A 550 8.51 24.21 12.83
N LEU A 551 8.80 22.97 12.42
CA LEU A 551 7.83 21.91 12.29
C LEU A 551 7.97 20.92 13.45
N PRO A 552 6.91 20.68 14.24
CA PRO A 552 6.88 19.58 15.21
C PRO A 552 7.15 18.23 14.53
N ALA A 553 7.58 17.24 15.33
CA ALA A 553 7.72 15.86 14.86
C ALA A 553 6.41 15.37 14.21
N ARG A 554 6.52 14.65 13.09
CA ARG A 554 5.37 14.09 12.35
C ARG A 554 4.24 15.07 12.02
N SER A 555 4.57 16.36 11.87
CA SER A 555 3.60 17.38 11.49
C SER A 555 3.33 17.38 9.99
N GLY A 556 2.15 17.88 9.62
CA GLY A 556 1.73 18.10 8.23
C GLY A 556 0.75 19.26 8.22
N THR A 557 1.02 20.27 7.41
CA THR A 557 0.23 21.50 7.33
C THR A 557 -0.09 21.84 5.89
N VAL A 558 -1.26 22.45 5.68
CA VAL A 558 -1.71 22.94 4.38
C VAL A 558 -2.06 24.41 4.51
N TRP A 559 -1.57 25.21 3.58
CA TRP A 559 -1.73 26.67 3.56
C TRP A 559 -2.32 27.13 2.24
N ALA A 560 -3.22 28.10 2.28
CA ALA A 560 -3.49 28.97 1.15
C ALA A 560 -2.40 30.04 1.09
N VAL A 561 -1.82 30.27 -0.09
CA VAL A 561 -0.91 31.39 -0.32
C VAL A 561 -1.71 32.53 -0.94
N GLU A 562 -1.75 33.66 -0.24
CA GLU A 562 -2.49 34.86 -0.58
C GLU A 562 -1.47 35.98 -0.92
N PRO A 563 -1.78 36.85 -1.91
CA PRO A 563 -0.93 38.00 -2.21
C PRO A 563 -0.72 38.90 -0.99
N ALA A 564 0.40 39.62 -0.96
CA ALA A 564 0.66 40.63 0.06
C ALA A 564 -0.42 41.73 0.04
N THR A 565 -0.81 42.22 1.21
CA THR A 565 -1.47 43.51 1.37
C THR A 565 -0.40 44.56 1.68
N ASP A 566 -0.49 45.75 1.08
CA ASP A 566 0.49 46.86 1.24
C ASP A 566 0.95 47.01 2.71
N GLY A 567 2.17 46.53 2.98
CA GLY A 567 2.80 46.54 4.30
C GLY A 567 4.17 47.21 4.21
N PRO A 568 4.64 47.85 5.29
CA PRO A 568 5.92 48.54 5.29
C PRO A 568 7.06 47.58 4.95
N ALA A 569 7.96 48.03 4.06
CA ALA A 569 9.14 47.27 3.66
C ALA A 569 10.02 47.00 4.90
N VAL A 570 10.25 45.72 5.19
CA VAL A 570 11.15 45.29 6.27
C VAL A 570 12.60 45.52 5.83
N SER A 571 13.41 46.19 6.65
CA SER A 571 14.81 46.47 6.32
C SER A 571 15.64 45.18 6.22
N ALA A 572 16.48 45.09 5.20
CA ALA A 572 17.43 44.00 5.01
C ALA A 572 18.62 44.14 5.98
N GLU A 573 18.54 43.51 7.15
CA GLU A 573 19.75 43.28 7.97
C GLU A 573 20.57 42.12 7.43
N GLU A 574 21.88 42.17 7.68
CA GLU A 574 22.85 41.18 7.20
C GLU A 574 22.64 39.81 7.88
N ALA A 575 22.35 38.78 7.07
CA ALA A 575 22.19 37.41 7.52
C ALA A 575 23.55 36.75 7.87
N PRO A 576 23.58 35.77 8.80
CA PRO A 576 24.80 35.00 9.06
C PRO A 576 25.27 34.28 7.79
N ARG A 577 26.59 34.10 7.65
CA ARG A 577 27.24 33.44 6.51
C ARG A 577 28.08 32.27 6.97
N LEU A 578 28.07 31.21 6.17
CA LEU A 578 28.95 30.05 6.33
C LEU A 578 30.10 30.15 5.32
N ASP A 579 31.31 29.78 5.73
CA ASP A 579 32.45 29.68 4.83
C ASP A 579 32.31 28.44 3.94
N PRO A 580 32.79 28.48 2.67
CA PRO A 580 32.68 27.35 1.75
C PRO A 580 33.32 26.05 2.29
N LEU A 581 32.67 24.92 2.03
CA LEU A 581 33.20 23.59 2.31
C LEU A 581 33.85 22.96 1.06
N PRO A 582 34.78 22.00 1.24
CA PRO A 582 35.31 21.22 0.13
C PRO A 582 34.21 20.50 -0.65
N ALA A 583 34.39 20.35 -1.97
CA ALA A 583 33.46 19.60 -2.81
C ALA A 583 33.62 18.07 -2.65
N GLU A 584 34.84 17.63 -2.31
CA GLU A 584 35.16 16.22 -2.11
C GLU A 584 34.54 15.66 -0.82
N PRO A 585 34.14 14.38 -0.80
CA PRO A 585 33.64 13.74 0.41
C PRO A 585 34.64 13.81 1.56
N MET A 586 34.17 14.24 2.73
CA MET A 586 35.00 14.34 3.93
C MET A 586 34.99 13.01 4.69
N THR A 587 36.02 12.79 5.50
CA THR A 587 36.16 11.60 6.35
C THR A 587 36.26 12.01 7.81
N GLY A 588 35.32 11.56 8.64
CA GLY A 588 35.27 11.89 10.07
C GLY A 588 34.85 13.34 10.37
N ASP A 589 34.87 13.68 11.65
CA ASP A 589 34.42 14.98 12.16
C ASP A 589 35.31 16.13 11.68
N PHE A 590 34.71 17.29 11.47
CA PHE A 590 35.41 18.50 11.02
C PHE A 590 34.86 19.76 11.68
N SER A 591 35.55 20.89 11.49
CA SER A 591 35.12 22.20 11.96
C SER A 591 34.56 23.04 10.82
N LEU A 592 33.38 23.61 11.03
CA LEU A 592 32.73 24.59 10.17
C LEU A 592 33.00 26.00 10.71
N THR A 593 33.34 26.93 9.82
CA THR A 593 33.56 28.33 10.17
C THR A 593 32.60 29.24 9.41
N GLY A 594 32.43 30.46 9.90
CA GLY A 594 31.62 31.46 9.22
C GLY A 594 31.65 32.80 9.92
N GLN A 595 30.73 33.68 9.53
CA GLN A 595 30.63 35.06 9.98
C GLN A 595 29.20 35.42 10.37
N ALA A 596 29.04 36.23 11.40
CA ALA A 596 27.81 36.94 11.73
C ALA A 596 28.16 38.27 12.42
N ARG A 597 27.16 39.07 12.75
CA ARG A 597 27.41 40.30 13.51
C ARG A 597 28.07 39.96 14.86
N PRO A 598 29.09 40.72 15.30
CA PRO A 598 29.77 40.45 16.58
C PRO A 598 28.79 40.34 17.75
N GLY A 599 28.99 39.32 18.60
CA GLY A 599 28.14 39.05 19.77
C GLY A 599 26.80 38.38 19.45
N THR A 600 26.53 38.01 18.20
CA THR A 600 25.29 37.31 17.82
C THR A 600 25.33 35.85 18.29
N GLU A 601 24.24 35.42 18.91
CA GLU A 601 23.97 34.01 19.22
C GLU A 601 23.25 33.33 18.05
N LEU A 602 23.79 32.19 17.63
CA LEU A 602 23.32 31.42 16.49
C LEU A 602 22.99 29.99 16.89
N ALA A 603 22.11 29.36 16.10
CA ALA A 603 21.85 27.94 16.08
C ALA A 603 22.35 27.37 14.76
N LEU A 604 23.33 26.46 14.81
CA LEU A 604 23.77 25.67 13.68
C LEU A 604 22.92 24.40 13.59
N ILE A 605 22.30 24.19 12.44
CA ILE A 605 21.33 23.11 12.22
C ILE A 605 21.79 22.27 11.03
N VAL A 606 21.96 20.96 11.26
CA VAL A 606 22.31 19.98 10.21
C VAL A 606 21.08 19.16 9.85
N ASP A 607 20.82 18.99 8.55
CA ASP A 607 19.69 18.28 7.96
C ASP A 607 18.31 18.74 8.47
N GLY A 608 18.25 19.99 8.93
CA GLY A 608 17.08 20.58 9.55
C GLY A 608 16.80 20.07 10.97
N ASP A 609 17.63 19.20 11.56
CA ASP A 609 17.41 18.63 12.91
C ASP A 609 17.56 19.66 14.02
N GLU A 610 16.45 20.31 14.36
CA GLU A 610 16.42 21.35 15.38
C GLU A 610 16.62 20.78 16.79
N SER A 611 16.29 19.49 17.01
CA SER A 611 16.51 18.84 18.31
C SER A 611 17.99 18.76 18.70
N ARG A 612 18.88 18.94 17.72
CA ARG A 612 20.33 18.89 17.86
C ARG A 612 21.02 20.17 17.42
N ALA A 613 20.27 21.26 17.31
CA ALA A 613 20.84 22.55 16.96
C ALA A 613 21.96 22.93 17.94
N GLN A 614 23.16 23.16 17.42
CA GLN A 614 24.30 23.58 18.21
C GLN A 614 24.24 25.10 18.42
N ARG A 615 24.36 25.56 19.66
CA ARG A 615 24.56 27.00 19.93
C ARG A 615 25.97 27.41 19.54
N VAL A 616 26.07 28.51 18.81
CA VAL A 616 27.31 29.06 18.29
C VAL A 616 27.34 30.55 18.55
N HIS A 617 28.46 31.06 19.05
CA HIS A 617 28.65 32.47 19.37
C HIS A 617 29.59 33.12 18.36
N ALA A 618 29.17 34.23 17.75
CA ALA A 618 30.05 35.05 16.92
C ALA A 618 30.92 35.94 17.81
N GLY A 619 32.25 35.76 17.71
CA GLY A 619 33.23 36.51 18.49
C GLY A 619 33.24 38.01 18.17
N ALA A 620 34.12 38.75 18.85
CA ALA A 620 34.24 40.20 18.65
C ALA A 620 34.67 40.59 17.21
N ASP A 621 35.35 39.69 16.50
CA ASP A 621 35.71 39.81 15.08
C ASP A 621 34.59 39.37 14.13
N GLY A 622 33.44 38.96 14.67
CA GLY A 622 32.30 38.44 13.93
C GLY A 622 32.47 37.01 13.44
N ARG A 623 33.57 36.31 13.78
CA ARG A 623 33.80 34.93 13.34
C ARG A 623 33.33 33.91 14.38
N PHE A 624 33.04 32.71 13.91
CA PHE A 624 32.78 31.56 14.78
C PHE A 624 33.37 30.28 14.20
N THR A 625 33.47 29.26 15.06
CA THR A 625 33.82 27.88 14.69
C THR A 625 32.87 26.91 15.40
N ALA A 626 32.41 25.88 14.70
CA ALA A 626 31.53 24.83 15.22
C ALA A 626 31.98 23.46 14.72
N ARG A 627 31.83 22.41 15.55
CA ARG A 627 32.22 21.03 15.18
C ARG A 627 31.02 20.31 14.57
N ILE A 628 31.24 19.61 13.46
CA ILE A 628 30.24 18.73 12.84
C ILE A 628 30.52 17.29 13.29
N ASP A 629 29.55 16.70 13.98
CA ASP A 629 29.52 15.27 14.33
C ASP A 629 28.98 14.46 13.14
N THR A 630 29.81 13.55 12.64
CA THR A 630 29.55 12.83 11.39
C THR A 630 29.03 11.41 11.58
N ARG A 631 28.82 10.96 12.82
CA ARG A 631 28.46 9.55 13.10
C ARG A 631 27.17 9.06 12.43
N ARG A 632 26.27 9.97 12.08
CA ARG A 632 24.99 9.69 11.37
C ARG A 632 25.14 9.65 9.85
N MET A 633 26.32 9.97 9.32
CA MET A 633 26.55 10.27 7.92
C MET A 633 27.29 9.12 7.24
N SER A 634 26.77 7.89 7.38
CA SER A 634 27.43 6.66 6.94
C SER A 634 27.19 6.31 5.46
N ASP A 635 26.25 6.98 4.80
CA ASP A 635 25.95 6.77 3.39
C ASP A 635 26.59 7.87 2.52
N PRO A 636 27.62 7.54 1.71
CA PRO A 636 28.31 8.50 0.86
C PRO A 636 27.46 9.03 -0.31
N ALA A 637 26.36 8.35 -0.64
CA ALA A 637 25.43 8.83 -1.67
C ALA A 637 24.57 10.00 -1.19
N LEU A 638 24.49 10.24 0.13
CA LEU A 638 23.66 11.30 0.69
C LEU A 638 24.42 12.63 0.79
N ALA A 639 23.74 13.71 0.45
CA ALA A 639 24.21 15.07 0.68
C ALA A 639 23.54 15.61 1.95
N HIS A 640 24.36 16.09 2.88
CA HIS A 640 23.92 16.73 4.10
C HIS A 640 23.76 18.24 3.87
N ARG A 641 22.84 18.87 4.61
CA ARG A 641 22.55 20.31 4.53
C ARG A 641 22.86 20.96 5.88
N VAL A 642 23.52 22.12 5.89
CA VAL A 642 23.76 22.90 7.11
C VAL A 642 23.34 24.36 6.93
N VAL A 643 22.69 24.92 7.95
CA VAL A 643 22.27 26.32 8.01
C VAL A 643 22.58 26.92 9.38
N LEU A 644 22.68 28.25 9.43
CA LEU A 644 22.68 29.04 10.65
C LEU A 644 21.37 29.80 10.77
N ARG A 645 20.86 29.89 11.99
CA ARG A 645 19.72 30.72 12.34
C ARG A 645 20.05 31.58 13.56
N THR A 646 19.62 32.83 13.58
CA THR A 646 19.66 33.64 14.81
C THR A 646 18.71 33.06 15.87
N LEU A 647 19.01 33.21 17.16
CA LEU A 647 18.15 32.62 18.20
C LEU A 647 16.73 33.24 18.26
N ASP A 648 16.57 34.48 17.79
CA ASP A 648 15.27 35.12 17.62
C ASP A 648 14.49 34.61 16.39
N GLY A 649 15.11 33.77 15.56
CA GLY A 649 14.53 33.19 14.34
C GLY A 649 14.38 34.15 13.17
N SER A 650 14.82 35.40 13.30
CA SER A 650 14.57 36.48 12.33
C SER A 650 15.44 36.39 11.07
N ARG A 651 16.57 35.68 11.13
CA ARG A 651 17.54 35.55 10.05
C ARG A 651 18.06 34.13 9.92
N VAL A 652 18.23 33.70 8.68
CA VAL A 652 18.75 32.39 8.31
C VAL A 652 19.84 32.57 7.25
N SER A 653 20.92 31.80 7.33
CA SER A 653 21.96 31.80 6.30
C SER A 653 21.48 31.13 5.02
N ASN A 654 22.21 31.36 3.93
CA ASN A 654 22.20 30.39 2.83
C ASN A 654 22.67 29.03 3.36
N ALA A 655 22.12 27.96 2.80
CA ALA A 655 22.53 26.61 3.16
C ALA A 655 23.81 26.20 2.45
N LEU A 656 24.64 25.43 3.15
CA LEU A 656 25.73 24.68 2.53
C LEU A 656 25.40 23.20 2.50
N SER A 657 26.02 22.50 1.55
CA SER A 657 25.93 21.06 1.43
C SER A 657 27.30 20.40 1.41
N PHE A 658 27.38 19.20 1.96
CA PHE A 658 28.61 18.40 2.01
C PHE A 658 28.26 16.90 1.98
N ARG A 659 29.26 16.05 1.74
CA ARG A 659 29.13 14.58 1.70
C ARG A 659 30.16 13.95 2.63
N MET A 660 29.82 12.76 3.16
CA MET A 660 30.68 12.01 4.06
C MET A 660 30.98 10.62 3.50
N ALA A 661 32.20 10.13 3.67
CA ALA A 661 32.56 8.76 3.35
C ALA A 661 33.17 8.07 4.57
N LEU A 662 32.31 7.45 5.39
CA LEU A 662 32.75 6.69 6.55
C LEU A 662 33.10 5.25 6.13
N PRO A 663 34.29 4.73 6.46
CA PRO A 663 34.66 3.36 6.12
C PRO A 663 33.83 2.37 6.95
N TRP A 664 33.36 1.30 6.29
CA TRP A 664 32.71 0.18 6.95
C TRP A 664 33.77 -0.78 7.51
N GLN A 665 33.68 -1.08 8.80
CA GLN A 665 34.56 -1.99 9.51
C GLN A 665 33.80 -3.24 9.93
N THR A 666 34.35 -4.42 9.64
CA THR A 666 33.77 -5.70 10.10
C THR A 666 34.00 -5.86 11.59
N LEU A 667 32.90 -5.96 12.35
CA LEU A 667 32.89 -6.23 13.79
C LEU A 667 32.78 -7.72 14.10
N ALA A 668 32.06 -8.48 13.27
CA ALA A 668 31.93 -9.93 13.39
C ALA A 668 31.71 -10.58 12.02
N ASP A 669 32.25 -11.80 11.85
CA ASP A 669 31.98 -12.68 10.70
C ASP A 669 31.78 -14.10 11.24
N VAL A 670 30.53 -14.55 11.26
CA VAL A 670 30.12 -15.80 11.91
C VAL A 670 29.50 -16.74 10.87
N PRO A 671 30.17 -17.85 10.51
CA PRO A 671 29.56 -18.90 9.71
C PRO A 671 28.50 -19.64 10.53
N GLN A 672 27.42 -20.05 9.88
CA GLN A 672 26.37 -20.84 10.51
C GLN A 672 26.59 -22.34 10.25
N PRO A 673 26.47 -23.19 11.30
CA PRO A 673 26.54 -24.63 11.11
C PRO A 673 25.34 -25.13 10.32
N LEU A 674 25.57 -26.10 9.42
CA LEU A 674 24.50 -26.75 8.68
C LEU A 674 23.78 -27.74 9.58
N GLN A 675 22.48 -27.55 9.76
CA GLN A 675 21.60 -28.52 10.40
C GLN A 675 20.87 -29.36 9.34
N ALA A 676 20.70 -30.64 9.61
CA ALA A 676 19.86 -31.51 8.80
C ALA A 676 18.40 -31.25 9.18
N GLY A 677 17.68 -30.49 8.34
CA GLY A 677 16.32 -30.02 8.62
C GLY A 677 16.29 -28.66 9.33
N GLY A 678 15.09 -28.09 9.44
CA GLY A 678 14.87 -26.80 10.09
C GLY A 678 14.38 -26.92 11.53
N GLY A 679 14.26 -25.80 12.21
CA GLY A 679 13.69 -25.76 13.56
C GLY A 679 14.71 -25.94 14.67
N PRO A 680 14.38 -25.58 15.91
CA PRO A 680 15.30 -25.70 17.05
C PRO A 680 15.87 -27.11 17.27
N THR A 681 15.15 -28.14 16.83
CA THR A 681 15.50 -29.57 16.95
C THR A 681 15.94 -30.21 15.63
N GLY A 682 15.93 -29.48 14.51
CA GLY A 682 16.18 -30.02 13.17
C GLY A 682 15.05 -30.90 12.60
N SER A 683 13.87 -30.92 13.22
CA SER A 683 12.76 -31.80 12.79
C SER A 683 11.83 -31.17 11.75
N TYR A 684 11.92 -29.86 11.49
CA TYR A 684 11.00 -29.17 10.60
C TYR A 684 11.33 -29.43 9.13
N ARG A 685 10.29 -29.36 8.31
CA ARG A 685 10.34 -29.61 6.86
C ARG A 685 9.75 -28.42 6.13
N TYR A 686 10.38 -28.08 5.00
CA TYR A 686 9.83 -27.10 4.07
C TYR A 686 8.43 -27.51 3.60
N PRO A 687 7.59 -26.55 3.20
CA PRO A 687 6.38 -26.85 2.44
C PRO A 687 6.72 -27.61 1.16
N THR A 688 5.75 -28.36 0.65
CA THR A 688 5.99 -29.31 -0.46
C THR A 688 5.82 -28.68 -1.85
N HIS A 689 5.36 -27.42 -1.93
CA HIS A 689 5.29 -26.70 -3.20
C HIS A 689 6.69 -26.48 -3.78
N GLU A 690 6.83 -26.56 -5.10
CA GLU A 690 8.12 -26.56 -5.79
C GLU A 690 8.89 -25.24 -5.70
N SER A 691 8.20 -24.16 -5.36
CA SER A 691 8.81 -22.86 -5.10
C SER A 691 9.63 -22.83 -3.80
N PHE A 692 9.46 -23.81 -2.89
CA PHE A 692 10.27 -23.91 -1.67
C PHE A 692 11.50 -24.79 -1.92
N THR A 693 12.69 -24.19 -1.77
CA THR A 693 13.98 -24.84 -1.95
C THR A 693 14.75 -24.86 -0.62
N GLN A 694 15.57 -23.83 -0.36
CA GLN A 694 16.43 -23.67 0.82
C GLN A 694 16.55 -22.20 1.25
N GLN A 695 15.54 -21.37 0.95
CA GLN A 695 15.61 -19.91 1.13
C GLN A 695 15.70 -19.46 2.59
N MET A 696 15.23 -20.29 3.53
CA MET A 696 15.31 -20.01 4.96
C MET A 696 16.65 -20.45 5.58
N ASP A 697 17.50 -21.19 4.86
CA ASP A 697 18.76 -21.73 5.38
C ASP A 697 19.84 -20.63 5.44
N LEU A 698 20.10 -20.09 6.63
CA LEU A 698 21.14 -19.08 6.86
C LEU A 698 22.53 -19.73 6.88
N ARG A 699 23.48 -19.20 6.10
CA ARG A 699 24.86 -19.74 5.97
C ARG A 699 25.90 -18.91 6.69
N ARG A 700 25.71 -17.59 6.76
CA ARG A 700 26.69 -16.69 7.37
C ARG A 700 26.03 -15.40 7.81
N THR A 701 26.51 -14.84 8.92
CA THR A 701 26.13 -13.51 9.38
C THR A 701 27.39 -12.67 9.58
N ARG A 702 27.51 -11.57 8.84
CA ARG A 702 28.53 -10.54 9.09
C ARG A 702 27.87 -9.30 9.67
N VAL A 703 28.54 -8.70 10.64
CA VAL A 703 28.12 -7.43 11.24
C VAL A 703 29.24 -6.42 11.02
N LEU A 704 28.91 -5.31 10.38
CA LEU A 704 29.83 -4.21 10.10
C LEU A 704 29.29 -2.91 10.72
N ALA A 705 30.16 -1.95 10.97
CA ALA A 705 29.79 -0.62 11.44
C ALA A 705 30.52 0.50 10.68
N ALA A 706 29.86 1.65 10.54
CA ALA A 706 30.44 2.89 10.05
C ALA A 706 29.80 4.06 10.83
N GLY A 707 30.63 4.83 11.55
CA GLY A 707 30.10 5.79 12.52
C GLY A 707 29.23 5.09 13.57
N GLY A 708 28.01 5.58 13.76
CA GLY A 708 27.04 4.96 14.67
C GLY A 708 26.01 4.07 13.96
N ALA A 709 26.23 3.65 12.71
CA ALA A 709 25.33 2.77 11.95
C ALA A 709 25.82 1.30 11.94
N LEU A 710 24.90 0.34 11.81
CA LEU A 710 25.20 -1.09 11.65
C LEU A 710 24.79 -1.59 10.26
N ARG A 711 25.58 -2.49 9.70
CA ARG A 711 25.23 -3.29 8.52
C ARG A 711 25.29 -4.76 8.88
N ILE A 712 24.25 -5.50 8.53
CA ILE A 712 24.11 -6.92 8.79
C ILE A 712 23.97 -7.62 7.44
N GLU A 713 24.96 -8.42 7.08
CA GLU A 713 24.98 -9.19 5.83
C GLU A 713 24.66 -10.65 6.14
N LEU A 714 23.66 -11.18 5.45
CA LEU A 714 23.20 -12.55 5.58
C LEU A 714 23.47 -13.29 4.27
N ASP A 715 24.39 -14.24 4.28
CA ASP A 715 24.56 -15.17 3.16
C ASP A 715 23.57 -16.33 3.35
N MET A 716 22.77 -16.62 2.34
CA MET A 716 21.71 -17.63 2.34
C MET A 716 22.11 -18.84 1.49
N ALA A 717 21.52 -20.01 1.78
CA ALA A 717 21.72 -21.19 0.93
C ALA A 717 21.13 -20.98 -0.46
N ASP A 718 19.97 -20.33 -0.53
CA ASP A 718 19.29 -19.95 -1.75
C ASP A 718 18.54 -18.62 -1.58
N LEU A 719 18.24 -17.95 -2.69
CA LEU A 719 17.35 -16.79 -2.74
C LEU A 719 16.47 -16.93 -3.98
N THR A 720 15.15 -16.99 -3.78
CA THR A 720 14.18 -17.04 -4.87
C THR A 720 13.44 -15.71 -5.00
N SER A 721 12.89 -15.47 -6.19
CA SER A 721 12.09 -14.27 -6.49
C SER A 721 10.94 -14.60 -7.46
N VAL A 722 10.39 -15.82 -7.31
CA VAL A 722 9.29 -16.37 -8.13
C VAL A 722 8.10 -15.40 -8.15
N TRP A 723 7.87 -14.67 -7.06
CA TRP A 723 6.77 -13.70 -6.92
C TRP A 723 7.17 -12.24 -7.19
N ALA A 724 8.34 -11.99 -7.81
CA ALA A 724 8.98 -10.67 -7.98
C ALA A 724 8.82 -9.71 -6.77
N PRO A 725 9.19 -10.15 -5.56
CA PRO A 725 9.15 -9.34 -4.36
C PRO A 725 10.02 -8.08 -4.51
N ALA A 726 9.56 -6.96 -3.95
CA ALA A 726 10.25 -5.66 -4.02
C ALA A 726 11.65 -5.68 -3.39
N ASN A 727 11.84 -6.49 -2.34
CA ASN A 727 13.12 -6.67 -1.67
C ASN A 727 14.02 -7.72 -2.35
N GLY A 728 13.56 -8.36 -3.44
CA GLY A 728 14.35 -9.30 -4.24
C GLY A 728 14.51 -10.70 -3.65
N PHE A 729 13.73 -11.05 -2.63
CA PHE A 729 13.65 -12.40 -2.07
C PHE A 729 12.22 -12.75 -1.64
N ASP A 730 11.78 -13.98 -1.86
CA ASP A 730 10.53 -14.55 -1.35
C ASP A 730 10.81 -15.85 -0.60
N HIS A 731 9.75 -16.44 -0.04
CA HIS A 731 9.80 -17.63 0.81
C HIS A 731 10.72 -17.54 2.04
N VAL A 732 11.04 -16.31 2.47
CA VAL A 732 11.81 -16.04 3.68
C VAL A 732 11.43 -14.70 4.30
N ALA A 733 11.34 -14.71 5.63
CA ALA A 733 11.25 -13.56 6.50
C ALA A 733 12.37 -13.60 7.52
N PHE A 734 13.03 -12.46 7.69
CA PHE A 734 14.11 -12.25 8.64
C PHE A 734 13.57 -11.56 9.89
N SER A 735 13.89 -12.09 11.07
CA SER A 735 13.86 -11.33 12.32
C SER A 735 15.28 -11.08 12.79
N ILE A 736 15.66 -9.81 12.90
CA ILE A 736 16.97 -9.41 13.41
C ILE A 736 16.80 -8.64 14.70
N PHE A 737 17.38 -9.15 15.77
CA PHE A 737 17.30 -8.60 17.11
C PHE A 737 18.64 -7.96 17.48
N VAL A 738 18.60 -6.74 17.99
CA VAL A 738 19.79 -6.00 18.44
C VAL A 738 19.60 -5.59 19.89
N GLU A 739 20.51 -6.03 20.73
CA GLU A 739 20.70 -5.54 22.09
C GLU A 739 21.85 -4.54 22.10
N LEU A 740 21.58 -3.37 22.65
CA LEU A 740 22.53 -2.27 22.77
C LEU A 740 23.10 -2.20 24.20
N PRO A 741 24.43 -2.07 24.35
CA PRO A 741 25.09 -2.04 25.66
C PRO A 741 24.68 -0.79 26.45
N GLY A 742 24.56 -0.94 27.78
CA GLY A 742 24.24 0.17 28.69
C GLY A 742 22.81 0.70 28.62
N ARG A 743 21.96 0.14 27.74
CA ARG A 743 20.52 0.46 27.68
C ARG A 743 19.76 -0.53 28.55
N ALA A 744 18.99 -0.02 29.50
CA ALA A 744 18.16 -0.85 30.38
C ALA A 744 16.85 -1.27 29.69
N GLY A 745 16.27 -2.37 30.16
CA GLY A 745 15.00 -2.89 29.67
C GLY A 745 15.17 -3.85 28.49
N GLY A 746 14.32 -3.69 27.47
CA GLY A 746 14.26 -4.60 26.33
C GLY A 746 13.28 -5.75 26.50
N ALA A 747 13.05 -6.49 25.43
CA ALA A 747 12.13 -7.62 25.40
C ALA A 747 12.86 -8.93 25.09
N ARG A 748 12.36 -10.04 25.65
CA ARG A 748 12.83 -11.39 25.32
C ARG A 748 11.94 -12.10 24.32
N VAL A 749 10.65 -11.74 24.29
CA VAL A 749 9.68 -12.35 23.38
C VAL A 749 10.08 -12.13 21.92
N MET A 750 9.81 -13.12 21.08
CA MET A 750 9.95 -13.03 19.63
C MET A 750 8.54 -12.97 19.01
N PRO A 751 7.98 -11.76 18.76
CA PRO A 751 6.59 -11.62 18.35
C PRO A 751 6.27 -12.39 17.05
N GLY A 752 5.15 -13.13 17.08
CA GLY A 752 4.66 -14.00 16.02
C GLY A 752 5.39 -15.36 15.90
N GLN A 753 6.53 -15.53 16.58
CA GLN A 753 7.41 -16.69 16.42
C GLN A 753 7.24 -17.77 17.48
N ASN A 754 6.36 -17.61 18.48
CA ASN A 754 6.18 -18.58 19.58
C ASN A 754 7.52 -18.95 20.27
N ALA A 755 8.41 -17.98 20.42
CA ALA A 755 9.77 -18.19 20.92
C ALA A 755 10.24 -17.02 21.80
N GLU A 756 11.31 -17.25 22.55
CA GLU A 756 12.05 -16.24 23.30
C GLU A 756 13.52 -16.23 22.89
N LEU A 757 14.16 -15.09 23.06
CA LEU A 757 15.60 -14.95 22.80
C LEU A 757 16.46 -15.81 23.75
N PRO A 758 17.53 -16.43 23.21
CA PRO A 758 18.47 -17.23 23.99
C PRO A 758 19.44 -16.37 24.81
N ASP A 759 20.28 -17.03 25.62
CA ASP A 759 21.42 -16.45 26.36
C ASP A 759 21.10 -15.20 27.19
N GLY A 760 19.88 -15.11 27.72
CA GLY A 760 19.40 -13.94 28.47
C GLY A 760 19.50 -12.64 27.66
N MET A 761 19.37 -12.71 26.33
CA MET A 761 19.37 -11.54 25.44
C MET A 761 18.05 -10.79 25.55
N HIS A 762 18.14 -9.46 25.64
CA HIS A 762 17.00 -8.55 25.62
C HIS A 762 17.16 -7.59 24.45
N TRP A 763 16.26 -7.66 23.47
CA TRP A 763 16.36 -6.79 22.32
C TRP A 763 15.85 -5.39 22.63
N HIS A 764 16.59 -4.39 22.14
CA HIS A 764 16.19 -2.97 22.12
C HIS A 764 15.68 -2.55 20.75
N LEU A 765 16.08 -3.29 19.70
CA LEU A 765 15.53 -3.16 18.36
C LEU A 765 15.27 -4.53 17.77
N ARG A 766 14.19 -4.62 17.00
CA ARG A 766 13.87 -5.76 16.17
C ARG A 766 13.51 -5.31 14.77
N LEU A 767 14.21 -5.81 13.76
CA LEU A 767 13.80 -5.72 12.36
C LEU A 767 12.96 -6.95 12.01
N ARG A 768 11.79 -6.74 11.41
CA ARG A 768 11.03 -7.76 10.67
C ARG A 768 11.12 -7.41 9.19
N SER A 769 11.53 -8.34 8.34
CA SER A 769 11.64 -8.12 6.89
C SER A 769 11.21 -9.35 6.11
N HIS A 770 10.42 -9.19 5.05
CA HIS A 770 10.06 -10.21 4.06
C HIS A 770 10.06 -9.59 2.66
N GLY A 771 9.63 -10.32 1.63
CA GLY A 771 9.78 -9.90 0.23
C GLY A 771 9.17 -8.54 -0.16
N TRP A 772 8.10 -8.11 0.50
CA TRP A 772 7.38 -6.87 0.15
C TRP A 772 7.45 -5.78 1.21
N SER A 773 7.93 -6.10 2.41
CA SER A 773 7.90 -5.16 3.53
C SER A 773 9.04 -5.36 4.49
N ASN A 774 9.40 -4.28 5.17
CA ASN A 774 10.28 -4.29 6.31
C ASN A 774 9.88 -3.19 7.29
N ALA A 775 10.04 -3.48 8.58
CA ALA A 775 9.70 -2.59 9.67
C ALA A 775 10.64 -2.82 10.85
N LEU A 776 11.03 -1.73 11.52
CA LEU A 776 11.89 -1.75 12.70
C LEU A 776 11.04 -1.42 13.92
N PHE A 777 11.28 -2.11 15.03
CA PHE A 777 10.47 -2.01 16.25
C PHE A 777 11.33 -1.88 17.50
N GLY A 778 10.82 -1.13 18.47
CA GLY A 778 11.29 -1.08 19.84
C GLY A 778 10.44 -1.95 20.77
N PRO A 779 10.92 -2.26 21.99
CA PRO A 779 10.30 -3.24 22.89
C PRO A 779 8.99 -2.77 23.53
N GLU A 780 8.67 -1.47 23.45
CA GLU A 780 7.46 -0.88 24.00
C GLU A 780 6.21 -1.53 23.38
N GLY A 781 5.39 -2.19 24.19
CA GLY A 781 4.18 -2.89 23.73
C GLY A 781 4.43 -4.23 23.03
N ALA A 782 5.67 -4.72 22.98
CA ALA A 782 5.97 -6.01 22.38
C ALA A 782 5.36 -7.17 23.19
N SER A 783 4.79 -8.14 22.50
CA SER A 783 4.17 -9.33 23.10
C SER A 783 4.33 -10.53 22.15
N ALA A 784 3.75 -11.68 22.50
CA ALA A 784 3.74 -12.83 21.58
C ALA A 784 3.04 -12.54 20.25
N THR A 785 2.14 -11.55 20.21
CA THR A 785 1.31 -11.22 19.03
C THR A 785 1.49 -9.79 18.52
N ALA A 786 2.32 -8.97 19.17
CA ALA A 786 2.57 -7.58 18.79
C ALA A 786 4.06 -7.31 18.66
N ASP A 787 4.50 -6.75 17.52
CA ASP A 787 5.91 -6.51 17.22
C ASP A 787 6.58 -5.46 18.13
N GLY A 788 5.77 -4.63 18.80
CA GLY A 788 6.21 -3.48 19.59
C GLY A 788 6.00 -2.17 18.84
N ARG A 789 6.55 -1.07 19.38
CA ARG A 789 6.42 0.26 18.79
C ARG A 789 7.31 0.40 17.57
N SER A 790 6.76 0.80 16.42
CA SER A 790 7.54 1.07 15.21
C SER A 790 8.58 2.19 15.44
N ILE A 791 9.79 1.99 14.96
CA ILE A 791 10.90 2.96 14.95
C ILE A 791 11.16 3.38 13.51
N THR A 792 11.40 4.68 13.31
CA THR A 792 11.95 5.18 12.05
C THR A 792 13.22 6.00 12.30
N PRO A 793 14.18 6.05 11.36
CA PRO A 793 14.16 5.35 10.07
C PRO A 793 14.29 3.82 10.21
N ALA A 794 13.65 3.07 9.30
CA ALA A 794 13.78 1.62 9.21
C ALA A 794 15.10 1.22 8.54
N ALA A 795 15.38 -0.09 8.47
CA ALA A 795 16.56 -0.59 7.77
C ALA A 795 16.47 -0.36 6.26
N ALA A 796 17.58 0.03 5.63
CA ALA A 796 17.73 -0.08 4.18
C ALA A 796 18.09 -1.53 3.80
N ILE A 797 17.54 -2.03 2.68
CA ILE A 797 17.73 -3.39 2.20
C ILE A 797 18.41 -3.36 0.83
N HIS A 798 19.40 -4.23 0.65
CA HIS A 798 19.99 -4.53 -0.64
C HIS A 798 20.15 -6.04 -0.79
N THR A 799 19.76 -6.57 -1.93
CA THR A 799 19.82 -8.00 -2.23
C THR A 799 20.75 -8.23 -3.42
N ASP A 800 21.78 -9.04 -3.19
CA ASP A 800 22.70 -9.54 -4.21
C ASP A 800 22.35 -11.00 -4.48
N ALA A 801 21.53 -11.24 -5.49
CA ALA A 801 21.09 -12.58 -5.87
C ALA A 801 22.26 -13.47 -6.34
N ALA A 802 23.30 -12.88 -6.95
CA ALA A 802 24.45 -13.62 -7.45
C ALA A 802 25.29 -14.20 -6.29
N GLN A 803 25.42 -13.45 -5.20
CA GLN A 803 26.09 -13.90 -3.97
C GLN A 803 25.15 -14.57 -2.98
N ARG A 804 23.85 -14.66 -3.30
CA ARG A 804 22.78 -15.11 -2.39
C ARG A 804 22.83 -14.36 -1.05
N ARG A 805 23.06 -13.05 -1.10
CA ARG A 805 23.25 -12.20 0.08
C ARG A 805 22.14 -11.18 0.21
N VAL A 806 21.63 -11.03 1.43
CA VAL A 806 20.76 -9.92 1.82
C VAL A 806 21.51 -9.02 2.81
N VAL A 807 21.51 -7.72 2.55
CA VAL A 807 22.22 -6.70 3.33
C VAL A 807 21.20 -5.76 3.97
N PHE A 808 21.21 -5.68 5.29
CA PHE A 808 20.40 -4.75 6.07
C PHE A 808 21.29 -3.65 6.65
N THR A 809 20.99 -2.38 6.38
CA THR A 809 21.69 -1.24 6.98
C THR A 809 20.76 -0.53 7.96
N LEU A 810 21.10 -0.62 9.26
CA LEU A 810 20.42 0.06 10.36
C LEU A 810 21.06 1.45 10.57
N PRO A 811 20.30 2.54 10.37
CA PRO A 811 20.84 3.88 10.50
C PRO A 811 21.14 4.25 11.95
N SER A 812 22.10 5.14 12.15
CA SER A 812 22.56 5.54 13.48
C SER A 812 21.46 6.13 14.35
N GLU A 813 20.58 6.95 13.76
CA GLU A 813 19.44 7.56 14.45
C GLU A 813 18.51 6.51 15.06
N ALA A 814 18.22 5.43 14.32
CA ALA A 814 17.36 4.35 14.80
C ALA A 814 17.99 3.61 16.00
N LEU A 815 19.32 3.48 16.02
CA LEU A 815 20.10 2.83 17.07
C LEU A 815 20.33 3.74 18.30
N GLY A 816 19.90 5.00 18.26
CA GLY A 816 20.13 5.97 19.33
C GLY A 816 21.53 6.58 19.33
N ASP A 817 22.15 6.69 18.16
CA ASP A 817 23.45 7.34 17.93
C ASP A 817 24.63 6.82 18.77
N PRO A 818 24.83 5.50 18.84
CA PRO A 818 25.89 4.91 19.64
C PRO A 818 27.26 5.44 19.21
N ALA A 819 28.10 5.76 20.20
CA ALA A 819 29.50 6.10 19.96
C ALA A 819 30.36 4.85 19.68
N SER A 820 29.91 3.68 20.13
CA SER A 820 30.55 2.37 19.93
C SER A 820 29.49 1.27 20.04
N PHE A 821 29.78 0.12 19.41
CA PHE A 821 28.97 -1.09 19.49
C PHE A 821 29.58 -2.17 20.40
N SER A 822 30.67 -1.88 21.10
CA SER A 822 31.33 -2.86 21.97
C SER A 822 30.37 -3.38 23.04
N GLY A 823 30.22 -4.71 23.09
CA GLY A 823 29.29 -5.40 23.98
C GLY A 823 27.85 -5.50 23.49
N ALA A 824 27.49 -4.89 22.35
CA ALA A 824 26.21 -5.11 21.70
C ALA A 824 26.03 -6.58 21.30
N ARG A 825 24.79 -7.06 21.23
CA ARG A 825 24.46 -8.43 20.82
C ARG A 825 23.53 -8.41 19.62
N VAL A 826 23.77 -9.29 18.65
CA VAL A 826 22.93 -9.47 17.46
C VAL A 826 22.48 -10.92 17.37
N PHE A 827 21.20 -11.14 17.07
CA PHE A 827 20.62 -12.46 16.85
C PHE A 827 19.69 -12.43 15.64
N VAL A 828 19.82 -13.39 14.75
CA VAL A 828 19.09 -13.46 13.48
C VAL A 828 18.31 -14.76 13.41
N THR A 829 17.04 -14.70 13.01
CA THR A 829 16.23 -15.88 12.69
C THR A 829 15.55 -15.75 11.33
N THR A 830 15.25 -16.90 10.74
CA THR A 830 14.49 -17.01 9.49
C THR A 830 13.20 -17.82 9.70
N TRP A 831 12.16 -17.49 8.94
CA TRP A 831 10.94 -18.27 8.77
C TRP A 831 10.30 -17.92 7.42
N ASP A 832 9.11 -18.43 7.12
CA ASP A 832 8.34 -18.04 5.93
C ASP A 832 7.20 -17.05 6.27
N TRP A 833 6.84 -16.18 5.31
CA TRP A 833 5.79 -15.18 5.47
C TRP A 833 4.88 -15.08 4.24
N ASP A 834 3.57 -15.03 4.50
CA ASP A 834 2.52 -14.81 3.51
C ASP A 834 1.30 -14.16 4.16
N GLY A 835 1.28 -12.83 4.18
CA GLY A 835 0.34 -11.99 4.95
C GLY A 835 0.40 -12.15 6.49
N THR A 836 1.07 -13.20 6.97
CA THR A 836 1.32 -13.59 8.36
C THR A 836 2.49 -14.59 8.40
N TRP A 837 3.00 -14.88 9.60
CA TRP A 837 3.91 -16.02 9.81
C TRP A 837 3.25 -17.32 9.36
N ARG A 838 3.89 -18.05 8.44
CA ARG A 838 3.33 -19.32 7.93
C ARG A 838 3.11 -20.30 9.08
N PRO A 839 1.93 -20.93 9.20
CA PRO A 839 1.64 -21.90 10.25
C PRO A 839 2.56 -23.13 10.19
N LEU A 840 2.85 -23.70 11.37
CA LEU A 840 3.50 -24.98 11.53
C LEU A 840 2.47 -26.08 11.77
N ALA A 841 2.66 -27.24 11.16
CA ALA A 841 1.80 -28.40 11.31
C ALA A 841 2.63 -29.69 11.46
N PRO A 842 2.01 -30.79 11.96
CA PRO A 842 2.72 -32.05 12.10
C PRO A 842 3.28 -32.56 10.76
N GLU A 843 2.52 -32.39 9.68
CA GLU A 843 2.90 -32.76 8.32
C GLU A 843 3.06 -31.52 7.44
N ALA A 844 4.01 -31.57 6.50
CA ALA A 844 4.18 -30.51 5.51
C ALA A 844 3.07 -30.61 4.45
N GLY A 845 2.52 -29.46 4.09
CA GLY A 845 1.58 -29.32 2.96
C GLY A 845 2.20 -28.44 1.88
N SER A 846 1.46 -28.22 0.79
CA SER A 846 1.93 -27.39 -0.34
C SER A 846 2.49 -26.04 0.14
N PHE A 847 1.73 -25.32 0.95
CA PHE A 847 2.11 -24.03 1.54
C PHE A 847 2.07 -24.07 3.08
N THR A 848 2.37 -25.23 3.69
CA THR A 848 2.34 -25.41 5.15
C THR A 848 3.66 -25.99 5.65
N MET A 849 4.24 -25.38 6.67
CA MET A 849 5.48 -25.86 7.31
C MET A 849 5.18 -27.16 8.06
N GLY A 850 6.04 -28.18 7.93
CA GLY A 850 5.83 -29.50 8.54
C GLY A 850 6.80 -29.84 9.68
N GLY A 851 6.51 -30.91 10.41
CA GLY A 851 7.44 -31.52 11.37
C GLY A 851 7.38 -30.97 12.80
N GLY A 852 6.29 -30.27 13.17
CA GLY A 852 6.11 -29.75 14.53
C GLY A 852 4.65 -29.47 14.89
N MET A 853 4.40 -29.06 16.14
CA MET A 853 3.04 -28.68 16.59
C MET A 853 2.73 -27.23 16.21
N ALA A 854 1.44 -26.88 16.09
CA ALA A 854 1.01 -25.54 15.64
C ALA A 854 1.43 -24.40 16.57
N ASP A 855 1.65 -24.68 17.85
CA ASP A 855 2.17 -23.77 18.87
C ASP A 855 3.70 -23.78 18.98
N GLY A 856 4.39 -24.60 18.18
CA GLY A 856 5.84 -24.67 18.17
C GLY A 856 6.52 -23.37 17.71
N PRO A 857 7.82 -23.20 18.02
CA PRO A 857 8.61 -22.06 17.57
C PRO A 857 8.62 -21.94 16.04
N LYS A 858 8.27 -20.77 15.51
CA LYS A 858 8.38 -20.45 14.08
C LYS A 858 9.75 -19.87 13.77
N VAL A 859 10.77 -20.71 13.93
CA VAL A 859 12.17 -20.40 13.65
C VAL A 859 12.75 -21.54 12.82
N TRP A 860 13.28 -21.24 11.64
CA TRP A 860 13.86 -22.22 10.74
C TRP A 860 15.36 -22.34 10.97
N SER A 861 16.10 -21.25 10.71
CA SER A 861 17.50 -21.10 11.08
C SER A 861 17.66 -19.98 12.11
N ALA A 862 18.69 -20.09 12.95
CA ALA A 862 19.07 -19.07 13.91
C ALA A 862 20.59 -18.91 13.95
N SER A 863 21.08 -17.67 14.05
CA SER A 863 22.49 -17.41 14.36
C SER A 863 22.78 -17.75 15.83
N PRO A 864 24.04 -17.96 16.25
CA PRO A 864 24.38 -17.78 17.66
C PRO A 864 24.15 -16.31 18.06
N VAL A 865 24.14 -16.03 19.37
CA VAL A 865 24.15 -14.65 19.87
C VAL A 865 25.53 -14.05 19.59
N ILE A 866 25.62 -13.16 18.62
CA ILE A 866 26.86 -12.53 18.19
C ILE A 866 27.15 -11.34 19.10
N ARG A 867 28.19 -11.43 19.93
CA ARG A 867 28.67 -10.31 20.76
C ARG A 867 29.72 -9.50 19.99
N LEU A 868 29.50 -8.19 19.86
CA LEU A 868 30.39 -7.31 19.12
C LEU A 868 31.57 -6.85 20.00
N PRO A 869 32.79 -6.72 19.42
CA PRO A 869 34.03 -6.41 20.15
C PRO A 869 34.09 -4.98 20.69
#